data_AF-A0A5S5D1D5-F1
#
_entry.id   AF-A0A5S5D1D5-F1
#
_cell.length_a   1.000
_cell.length_b   1.000
_cell.length_c   1.000
_cell.angle_alpha   90.00
_cell.angle_beta   90.00
_cell.angle_gamma   90.00
#
_symmetry.space_group_name_H-M   'P 1'
#
loop_
_entity.id
_entity.type
_entity.pdbx_description
1 polymer ?
#
loop_
_entity_poly.entity_id
_entity_poly.type
_entity_poly.pdbx_seq_one_letter_code
_entity_poly.pdbx_strand_id
1 'polypeptide(L)'
;MGFARRSTLAVGSVVALLTSSAAVTLAAGAEPGDCPAVAIVGARGSAESVTTANRGMGTNTDYFADGLERELRARHGSGLSIANLPVTHSPTAAGVLTPTRSELTALADPARRAAAMDRYETERLGAYSRSVDAGVSSAVDQMVGLHTRCPGATFVLAGYSQGAMVLHRALARLADDGRTALLDRVTAAVLVADGDRVGQTAATRLGTALPGAQGVRTVLQPPGRDVAAAPRVFDLCLTRDVGCDFDPVRLLQRGVSPSLSALKEATAVHTGTGYRPLLLQTAREIAASIQVGPTPTPTTTTPTTTTSPTTTPPTTTSPTTTSPTTTSPTTTTSPTTTTSPTTTTPTTTSSPTTTSPTTTSPTTTSPTTTSPTTTPPPANGAALAAFRAARADSAAGRGPLDVVVVGDSVAEGRDVGKGNRWVDKLLGLLRQRYQPAGVAGGEGYVPAYYAAGGMVDRFTLAGASTLGSQYGLGMRANHMPSGAGNSMTTSFTGTSFELHYASSLNTGTITVSVDGGPGTPVATAGGGSTPSDGGSWTSPALPRGTHTVTLTNTSGRTVLVEGISVYDGDEAAGVRLWEAAHSGWQAEDYANRPTAAQHGQAVAHAAPHLVVVALGYNDVVAGFTAAQFRDYLTATIGHLRSPEVGPDPSVLIVGYPPRTDVPAAAWQAYVQTMADVAAAQGHAFADLSALPDFGMSADRVHPTAAGHTQLAEAIDRFLAAA
;
A
#
# COMPACT_ATOMS: atom_id res chain seq x y z
N MET A 1 64.28 23.54 13.44
CA MET A 1 64.34 24.99 13.15
C MET A 1 63.96 25.13 11.68
N GLY A 2 62.72 25.41 11.29
CA GLY A 2 61.90 26.57 11.64
C GLY A 2 61.70 27.38 10.36
N PHE A 3 60.77 26.98 9.49
CA PHE A 3 60.32 27.81 8.37
C PHE A 3 58.84 28.15 8.57
N ALA A 4 58.63 29.44 8.82
CA ALA A 4 57.36 30.05 9.16
C ALA A 4 56.49 30.28 7.92
N ARG A 5 55.18 30.09 8.13
CA ARG A 5 54.07 30.40 7.22
C ARG A 5 54.14 31.86 6.74
N ARG A 6 53.95 32.06 5.44
CA ARG A 6 53.40 33.31 4.89
C ARG A 6 52.11 32.98 4.16
N SER A 7 51.01 33.44 4.74
CA SER A 7 49.67 33.42 4.18
C SER A 7 49.56 34.53 3.14
N THR A 8 49.33 34.19 1.88
CA THR A 8 48.86 35.11 0.84
C THR A 8 47.34 35.09 0.83
N LEU A 9 46.72 36.23 1.12
CA LEU A 9 45.29 36.47 0.91
C LEU A 9 45.00 36.44 -0.60
N ALA A 10 44.27 35.43 -1.07
CA ALA A 10 43.55 35.49 -2.32
C ALA A 10 42.12 35.98 -2.01
N VAL A 11 41.78 37.14 -2.56
CA VAL A 11 40.43 37.71 -2.53
C VAL A 11 39.55 36.83 -3.42
N GLY A 12 38.85 35.88 -2.81
CA GLY A 12 37.81 35.09 -3.45
C GLY A 12 36.53 35.91 -3.50
N SER A 13 36.06 36.23 -4.70
CA SER A 13 34.72 36.77 -4.95
C SER A 13 33.69 35.79 -4.41
N VAL A 14 33.06 36.15 -3.29
CA VAL A 14 31.86 35.51 -2.78
C VAL A 14 30.73 35.86 -3.73
N VAL A 15 30.43 34.97 -4.68
CA VAL A 15 29.09 34.91 -5.27
C VAL A 15 28.21 34.37 -4.15
N ALA A 16 27.55 35.29 -3.45
CA ALA A 16 26.45 34.94 -2.57
C ALA A 16 25.38 34.27 -3.43
N LEU A 17 25.29 32.94 -3.37
CA LEU A 17 24.06 32.26 -3.73
C LEU A 17 23.00 32.79 -2.76
N LEU A 18 22.22 33.74 -3.25
CA LEU A 18 20.91 34.06 -2.72
C LEU A 18 20.10 32.76 -2.77
N THR A 19 20.18 31.97 -1.70
CA THR A 19 19.14 31.01 -1.38
C THR A 19 17.88 31.84 -1.20
N SER A 20 17.01 31.80 -2.20
CA SER A 20 15.63 32.27 -2.11
C SER A 20 14.95 31.51 -0.99
N SER A 21 15.12 32.02 0.22
CA SER A 21 14.22 31.80 1.32
C SER A 21 12.92 32.44 0.88
N ALA A 22 12.06 31.66 0.24
CA ALA A 22 10.64 31.95 0.28
C ALA A 22 10.22 31.76 1.75
N ALA A 23 10.53 32.76 2.57
CA ALA A 23 9.72 33.08 3.72
C ALA A 23 8.34 33.31 3.13
N VAL A 24 7.48 32.29 3.20
CA VAL A 24 6.05 32.52 3.06
C VAL A 24 5.73 33.44 4.21
N THR A 25 5.64 34.73 3.89
CA THR A 25 5.07 35.75 4.73
C THR A 25 3.74 35.19 5.20
N LEU A 26 3.62 34.94 6.52
CA LEU A 26 2.32 34.83 7.16
C LEU A 26 1.53 36.05 6.70
N ALA A 27 0.48 35.82 5.91
CA ALA A 27 -0.48 36.84 5.60
C ALA A 27 -1.11 37.27 6.93
N ALA A 28 -0.56 38.34 7.49
CA ALA A 28 -1.21 39.11 8.53
C ALA A 28 -2.32 39.93 7.86
N GLY A 29 -3.57 39.60 8.20
CA GLY A 29 -4.75 40.36 7.80
C GLY A 29 -5.94 39.50 7.39
N ALA A 30 -6.45 38.67 8.30
CA ALA A 30 -7.83 38.19 8.20
C ALA A 30 -8.71 39.13 9.03
N GLU A 31 -9.65 39.81 8.37
CA GLU A 31 -10.70 40.61 8.98
C GLU A 31 -11.55 39.76 9.95
N PRO A 32 -12.32 40.35 10.89
CA PRO A 32 -13.07 39.65 11.95
C PRO A 32 -14.19 38.68 11.48
N GLY A 33 -14.25 38.32 10.20
CA GLY A 33 -15.24 37.42 9.58
C GLY A 33 -14.73 36.02 9.17
N ASP A 34 -13.43 35.72 9.27
CA ASP A 34 -12.80 34.52 8.68
C ASP A 34 -12.49 33.37 9.67
N CYS A 35 -13.34 33.14 10.67
CA CYS A 35 -13.17 31.98 11.55
C CYS A 35 -13.72 30.69 10.91
N PRO A 36 -12.93 29.61 10.80
CA PRO A 36 -13.44 28.34 10.32
C PRO A 36 -14.41 27.74 11.32
N ALA A 37 -15.47 27.11 10.82
CA ALA A 37 -16.37 26.31 11.65
C ALA A 37 -15.65 25.04 12.14
N VAL A 38 -14.86 24.42 11.25
CA VAL A 38 -14.05 23.23 11.54
C VAL A 38 -12.61 23.46 11.10
N ALA A 39 -11.66 23.16 11.98
CA ALA A 39 -10.23 23.17 11.72
C ALA A 39 -9.69 21.74 11.80
N ILE A 40 -9.15 21.24 10.69
CA ILE A 40 -8.52 19.93 10.59
C ILE A 40 -7.01 20.13 10.76
N VAL A 41 -6.45 19.66 11.87
CA VAL A 41 -5.02 19.74 12.18
C VAL A 41 -4.35 18.44 11.74
N GLY A 42 -3.48 18.54 10.74
CA GLY A 42 -2.87 17.39 10.08
C GLY A 42 -1.37 17.28 10.31
N ALA A 43 -0.89 16.19 10.90
CA ALA A 43 0.53 15.90 11.07
C ALA A 43 0.99 14.77 10.14
N ARG A 44 2.00 15.07 9.32
CA ARG A 44 2.56 14.12 8.34
C ARG A 44 3.54 13.13 8.97
N GLY A 45 3.70 11.97 8.35
CA GLY A 45 4.62 10.93 8.77
C GLY A 45 6.08 11.16 8.38
N SER A 46 6.96 10.28 8.87
CA SER A 46 8.39 10.30 8.54
C SER A 46 8.63 10.23 7.04
N ALA A 47 9.51 11.10 6.52
CA ALA A 47 9.87 11.21 5.10
C ALA A 47 8.75 11.61 4.13
N GLU A 48 7.56 12.00 4.62
CA GLU A 48 6.52 12.58 3.75
C GLU A 48 6.87 14.01 3.33
N SER A 49 6.86 14.25 2.02
CA SER A 49 7.14 15.58 1.46
C SER A 49 5.94 16.52 1.60
N VAL A 50 6.23 17.80 1.81
CA VAL A 50 5.23 18.87 1.70
C VAL A 50 4.95 19.08 0.22
N THR A 51 3.74 18.80 -0.24
CA THR A 51 3.32 19.05 -1.62
C THR A 51 2.00 19.80 -1.63
N THR A 52 1.69 20.47 -2.74
CA THR A 52 0.37 21.07 -2.95
C THR A 52 -0.72 20.00 -3.02
N ALA A 53 -0.40 18.81 -3.52
CA ALA A 53 -1.33 17.70 -3.67
C ALA A 53 -1.80 17.10 -2.33
N ASN A 54 -1.01 17.21 -1.26
CA ASN A 54 -1.37 16.71 0.07
C ASN A 54 -1.61 17.81 1.11
N ARG A 55 -1.79 19.07 0.66
CA ARG A 55 -1.96 20.26 1.51
C ARG A 55 -0.92 20.40 2.63
N GLY A 56 0.27 19.81 2.46
CA GLY A 56 1.33 19.73 3.47
C GLY A 56 1.06 18.80 4.65
N MET A 57 -0.04 18.05 4.66
CA MET A 57 -0.47 17.17 5.75
C MET A 57 0.08 15.74 5.68
N GLY A 58 0.63 15.33 4.53
CA GLY A 58 1.01 13.93 4.28
C GLY A 58 -0.15 13.10 3.72
N THR A 59 0.14 11.99 3.06
CA THR A 59 -0.80 11.26 2.20
C THR A 59 -2.00 10.69 2.96
N ASN A 60 -1.76 9.98 4.06
CA ASN A 60 -2.83 9.36 4.85
C ASN A 60 -3.66 10.40 5.61
N THR A 61 -3.00 11.40 6.18
CA THR A 61 -3.64 12.51 6.89
C THR A 61 -4.48 13.37 5.96
N ASP A 62 -3.96 13.68 4.78
CA ASP A 62 -4.66 14.45 3.75
C ASP A 62 -5.87 13.68 3.20
N TYR A 63 -5.72 12.37 2.97
CA TYR A 63 -6.82 11.50 2.53
C TYR A 63 -7.97 11.47 3.55
N PHE A 64 -7.64 11.41 4.85
CA PHE A 64 -8.64 11.56 5.92
C PHE A 64 -9.29 12.94 5.90
N ALA A 65 -8.51 14.01 5.81
CA ALA A 65 -9.02 15.39 5.81
C ALA A 65 -9.98 15.65 4.64
N ASP A 66 -9.62 15.19 3.43
CA ASP A 66 -10.44 15.23 2.23
C ASP A 66 -11.73 14.40 2.37
N GLY A 67 -11.65 13.20 2.93
CA GLY A 67 -12.82 12.38 3.27
C GLY A 67 -13.77 13.06 4.26
N LEU A 68 -13.22 13.62 5.34
CA LEU A 68 -13.98 14.32 6.36
C LEU A 68 -14.65 15.57 5.80
N GLU A 69 -13.96 16.34 4.97
CA GLU A 69 -14.52 17.51 4.29
C GLU A 69 -15.72 17.17 3.41
N ARG A 70 -15.62 16.10 2.62
CA ARG A 70 -16.75 15.65 1.80
C ARG A 70 -17.96 15.32 2.65
N GLU A 71 -17.76 14.56 3.72
CA GLU A 71 -18.84 14.15 4.62
C GLU A 71 -19.46 15.36 5.35
N LEU A 72 -18.63 16.32 5.79
CA LEU A 72 -19.09 17.55 6.43
C LEU A 72 -19.87 18.46 5.46
N ARG A 73 -19.35 18.67 4.24
CA ARG A 73 -20.05 19.47 3.23
C ARG A 73 -21.34 18.81 2.75
N ALA A 74 -21.37 17.48 2.69
CA ALA A 74 -22.60 16.75 2.38
C ALA A 74 -23.68 16.93 3.47
N ARG A 75 -23.28 17.05 4.74
CA ARG A 75 -24.19 17.19 5.88
C ARG A 75 -24.64 18.62 6.16
N HIS A 76 -23.72 19.58 6.04
CA HIS A 76 -23.91 20.96 6.49
C HIS A 76 -23.92 21.98 5.33
N GLY A 77 -23.80 21.51 4.08
CA GLY A 77 -23.77 22.34 2.89
C GLY A 77 -22.36 22.69 2.41
N SER A 78 -22.24 22.98 1.12
CA SER A 78 -20.97 23.29 0.45
C SER A 78 -20.31 24.59 0.94
N GLY A 79 -21.08 25.49 1.56
CA GLY A 79 -20.60 26.75 2.14
C GLY A 79 -19.96 26.64 3.53
N LEU A 80 -19.85 25.43 4.11
CA LEU A 80 -19.21 25.24 5.41
C LEU A 80 -17.72 25.65 5.35
N SER A 81 -17.33 26.59 6.21
CA SER A 81 -15.94 27.04 6.33
C SER A 81 -15.09 26.00 7.06
N ILE A 82 -14.15 25.38 6.33
CA ILE A 82 -13.24 24.35 6.84
C ILE A 82 -11.80 24.80 6.58
N ALA A 83 -10.97 24.84 7.63
CA ALA A 83 -9.56 25.14 7.53
C ALA A 83 -8.71 23.87 7.66
N ASN A 84 -7.76 23.68 6.75
CA ASN A 84 -6.76 22.63 6.82
C ASN A 84 -5.46 23.21 7.35
N LEU A 85 -5.02 22.74 8.51
CA LEU A 85 -3.85 23.23 9.24
C LEU A 85 -2.75 22.15 9.26
N PRO A 86 -1.83 22.13 8.28
CA PRO A 86 -0.69 21.22 8.32
C PRO A 86 0.28 21.60 9.45
N VAL A 87 0.67 20.63 10.27
CA VAL A 87 1.64 20.86 11.35
C VAL A 87 3.02 21.20 10.77
N THR A 88 3.49 22.40 11.03
CA THR A 88 4.78 22.92 10.54
C THR A 88 5.92 22.34 11.35
N HIS A 89 6.45 21.21 10.90
CA HIS A 89 7.66 20.59 11.42
C HIS A 89 8.37 19.86 10.29
N SER A 90 9.62 19.44 10.48
CA SER A 90 10.36 18.61 9.50
C SER A 90 10.54 17.22 10.09
N PRO A 91 9.63 16.28 9.81
CA PRO A 91 9.68 14.96 10.38
C PRO A 91 10.93 14.23 9.88
N THR A 92 11.73 13.75 10.83
CA THR A 92 12.96 13.03 10.52
C THR A 92 12.62 11.69 9.87
N ALA A 93 13.30 11.37 8.78
CA ALA A 93 13.10 10.10 8.08
C ALA A 93 13.38 8.92 9.02
N ALA A 94 12.54 7.88 8.97
CA ALA A 94 12.71 6.67 9.78
C ALA A 94 14.06 5.97 9.52
N GLY A 95 14.69 6.21 8.36
CA GLY A 95 16.05 5.78 8.04
C GLY A 95 17.12 6.26 9.02
N VAL A 96 16.88 7.35 9.77
CA VAL A 96 17.77 7.80 10.86
C VAL A 96 17.84 6.77 12.00
N LEU A 97 16.82 5.93 12.16
CA LEU A 97 16.83 4.82 13.13
C LEU A 97 17.61 3.60 12.63
N THR A 98 18.06 3.58 11.37
CA THR A 98 18.82 2.46 10.83
C THR A 98 20.26 2.50 11.36
N PRO A 99 20.71 1.49 12.13
CA PRO A 99 22.09 1.45 12.60
C PRO A 99 23.03 1.26 11.40
N THR A 100 24.12 2.03 11.38
CA THR A 100 25.24 1.85 10.47
C THR A 100 25.92 0.51 10.68
N ARG A 101 26.65 0.04 9.66
CA ARG A 101 27.43 -1.21 9.74
C ARG A 101 28.43 -1.22 10.91
N SER A 102 28.98 -0.07 11.25
CA SER A 102 29.84 0.11 12.43
C SER A 102 29.08 -0.01 13.76
N GLU A 103 27.88 0.57 13.85
CA GLU A 103 27.03 0.45 15.04
C GLU A 103 26.56 -1.01 15.22
N LEU A 104 26.14 -1.70 14.15
CA LEU A 104 25.79 -3.13 14.19
C LEU A 104 26.97 -4.00 14.66
N THR A 105 28.19 -3.70 14.20
CA THR A 105 29.39 -4.43 14.63
C THR A 105 29.68 -4.19 16.11
N ALA A 106 29.47 -2.98 16.62
CA ALA A 106 29.65 -2.66 18.03
C ALA A 106 28.55 -3.25 18.93
N LEU A 107 27.32 -3.37 18.42
CA LEU A 107 26.19 -4.04 19.09
C LEU A 107 26.35 -5.56 19.14
N ALA A 108 27.00 -6.16 18.15
CA ALA A 108 27.31 -7.59 18.13
C ALA A 108 28.41 -7.99 19.13
N ASP A 109 29.27 -7.05 19.53
CA ASP A 109 30.37 -7.27 20.46
C ASP A 109 29.93 -7.07 21.93
N PRO A 110 29.94 -8.12 22.78
CA PRO A 110 29.53 -8.02 24.18
C PRO A 110 30.28 -6.94 24.98
N ALA A 111 31.55 -6.66 24.65
CA ALA A 111 32.37 -5.68 25.35
C ALA A 111 32.03 -4.23 24.94
N ARG A 112 31.45 -4.02 23.75
CA ARG A 112 31.10 -2.69 23.21
C ARG A 112 29.60 -2.41 23.17
N ARG A 113 28.77 -3.43 23.39
CA ARG A 113 27.31 -3.37 23.28
C ARG A 113 26.68 -2.24 24.10
N ALA A 114 27.07 -2.08 25.36
CA ALA A 114 26.49 -1.05 26.24
C ALA A 114 26.77 0.38 25.72
N ALA A 115 28.03 0.68 25.37
CA ALA A 115 28.41 1.98 24.79
C ALA A 115 27.88 2.19 23.35
N ALA A 116 27.59 1.11 22.63
CA ALA A 116 26.95 1.17 21.32
C ALA A 116 25.44 1.47 21.44
N MET A 117 24.76 0.87 22.42
CA MET A 117 23.37 1.18 22.75
C MET A 117 23.20 2.62 23.21
N ASP A 118 24.04 3.09 24.13
CA ASP A 118 24.02 4.47 24.64
C ASP A 118 24.18 5.52 23.52
N ARG A 119 25.09 5.28 22.57
CA ARG A 119 25.25 6.13 21.38
C ARG A 119 24.07 6.04 20.42
N TYR A 120 23.55 4.84 20.17
CA TYR A 120 22.37 4.66 19.32
C TYR A 120 21.15 5.41 19.89
N GLU A 121 20.96 5.34 21.22
CA GLU A 121 19.92 6.07 21.93
C GLU A 121 20.10 7.58 21.83
N THR A 122 21.30 8.09 22.10
CA THR A 122 21.57 9.54 22.12
C THR A 122 21.54 10.17 20.72
N GLU A 123 22.14 9.51 19.73
CA GLU A 123 22.35 10.09 18.40
C GLU A 123 21.18 9.80 17.44
N ARG A 124 20.67 8.56 17.42
CA ARG A 124 19.61 8.15 16.47
C ARG A 124 18.22 8.39 17.05
N LEU A 125 17.92 7.74 18.18
CA LEU A 125 16.61 7.90 18.85
C LEU A 125 16.43 9.34 19.35
N GLY A 126 17.49 9.99 19.83
CA GLY A 126 17.47 11.40 20.21
C GLY A 126 17.16 12.34 19.04
N ALA A 127 17.72 12.12 17.86
CA ALA A 127 17.40 12.94 16.67
C ALA A 127 15.95 12.76 16.21
N TYR A 128 15.47 11.51 16.18
CA TYR A 128 14.08 11.20 15.86
C TYR A 128 13.11 11.83 16.88
N SER A 129 13.43 11.73 18.18
CA SER A 129 12.59 12.28 19.26
C SER A 129 12.53 13.81 19.23
N ARG A 130 13.65 14.51 18.99
CA ARG A 130 13.66 15.99 18.85
C ARG A 130 12.74 16.47 17.72
N SER A 131 12.64 15.70 16.64
CA SER A 131 11.77 16.02 15.51
C SER A 131 10.28 15.86 15.85
N VAL A 132 9.94 14.82 16.63
CA VAL A 132 8.60 14.67 17.21
C VAL A 132 8.29 15.85 18.14
N ASP A 133 9.20 16.21 19.07
CA ASP A 133 8.96 17.28 20.04
C ASP A 133 8.79 18.66 19.37
N ALA A 134 9.52 18.92 18.28
CA ALA A 134 9.32 20.10 17.45
C ALA A 134 7.92 20.12 16.80
N GLY A 135 7.46 18.96 16.32
CA GLY A 135 6.09 18.78 15.83
C GLY A 135 5.04 19.02 16.90
N VAL A 136 5.24 18.49 18.11
CA VAL A 136 4.34 18.70 19.26
C VAL A 136 4.19 20.19 19.56
N SER A 137 5.31 20.91 19.67
CA SER A 137 5.31 22.34 19.95
C SER A 137 4.55 23.12 18.87
N SER A 138 4.82 22.82 17.60
CA SER A 138 4.14 23.43 16.45
C SER A 138 2.63 23.17 16.43
N ALA A 139 2.20 21.92 16.71
CA ALA A 139 0.78 21.57 16.76
C ALA A 139 0.06 22.30 17.90
N VAL A 140 0.65 22.33 19.10
CA VAL A 140 0.11 23.05 20.26
C VAL A 140 0.00 24.54 19.97
N ASP A 141 1.06 25.17 19.46
CA ASP A 141 1.07 26.61 19.15
C ASP A 141 0.02 26.98 18.10
N GLN A 142 -0.16 26.16 17.06
CA GLN A 142 -1.18 26.37 16.03
C GLN A 142 -2.60 26.26 16.60
N MET A 143 -2.86 25.23 17.42
CA MET A 143 -4.18 25.02 18.03
C MET A 143 -4.52 26.14 19.03
N VAL A 144 -3.58 26.49 19.91
CA VAL A 144 -3.75 27.60 20.87
C VAL A 144 -3.92 28.93 20.13
N GLY A 145 -3.12 29.18 19.10
CA GLY A 145 -3.21 30.39 18.29
C GLY A 145 -4.56 30.53 17.57
N LEU A 146 -5.06 29.45 16.95
CA LEU A 146 -6.37 29.48 16.31
C LEU A 146 -7.50 29.58 17.34
N HIS A 147 -7.45 28.85 18.46
CA HIS A 147 -8.49 28.91 19.48
C HIS A 147 -8.60 30.30 20.11
N THR A 148 -7.47 30.99 20.29
CA THR A 148 -7.46 32.36 20.80
C THR A 148 -8.16 33.33 19.83
N ARG A 149 -7.95 33.16 18.52
CA ARG A 149 -8.59 34.00 17.49
C ARG A 149 -10.03 33.59 17.17
N CYS A 150 -10.32 32.29 17.24
CA CYS A 150 -11.56 31.66 16.85
C CYS A 150 -12.01 30.67 17.95
N PRO A 151 -12.48 31.17 19.10
CA PRO A 151 -12.83 30.33 20.25
C PRO A 151 -14.03 29.41 20.00
N GLY A 152 -14.79 29.66 18.93
CA GLY A 152 -15.89 28.82 18.45
C GLY A 152 -15.49 27.74 17.44
N ALA A 153 -14.26 27.74 16.93
CA ALA A 153 -13.82 26.75 15.95
C ALA A 153 -13.74 25.36 16.60
N THR A 154 -14.24 24.36 15.88
CA THR A 154 -14.16 22.95 16.27
C THR A 154 -12.91 22.32 15.66
N PHE A 155 -12.14 21.54 16.43
CA PHE A 155 -10.91 20.90 15.98
C PHE A 155 -11.11 19.40 15.73
N VAL A 156 -10.53 18.91 14.63
CA VAL A 156 -10.32 17.49 14.37
C VAL A 156 -8.84 17.27 14.06
N LEU A 157 -8.23 16.30 14.73
CA LEU A 157 -6.79 16.04 14.61
C LEU A 157 -6.59 14.75 13.81
N ALA A 158 -5.59 14.71 12.93
CA ALA A 158 -5.20 13.49 12.24
C ALA A 158 -3.69 13.43 12.04
N GLY A 159 -3.09 12.30 12.41
CA GLY A 159 -1.65 12.10 12.31
C GLY A 159 -1.33 10.69 11.85
N TYR A 160 -0.26 10.55 11.08
CA TYR A 160 0.21 9.26 10.58
C TYR A 160 1.67 9.00 11.00
N SER A 161 1.97 7.81 11.51
CA SER A 161 3.31 7.39 11.93
C SER A 161 3.92 8.38 12.94
N GLN A 162 5.05 9.01 12.62
CA GLN A 162 5.64 10.07 13.45
C GLN A 162 4.66 11.24 13.71
N GLY A 163 3.79 11.57 12.75
CA GLY A 163 2.75 12.58 12.92
C GLY A 163 1.65 12.16 13.90
N ALA A 164 1.37 10.86 14.03
CA ALA A 164 0.47 10.34 15.06
C ALA A 164 1.08 10.54 16.46
N MET A 165 2.39 10.27 16.62
CA MET A 165 3.12 10.54 17.87
C MET A 165 3.08 12.03 18.23
N VAL A 166 3.23 12.91 17.23
CA VAL A 166 3.12 14.37 17.41
C VAL A 166 1.76 14.74 18.01
N LEU A 167 0.66 14.25 17.44
CA LEU A 167 -0.68 14.63 17.90
C LEU A 167 -1.10 13.91 19.17
N HIS A 168 -0.67 12.68 19.38
CA HIS A 168 -0.78 11.96 20.65
C HIS A 168 -0.20 12.83 21.79
N ARG A 169 1.05 13.25 21.63
CA ARG A 169 1.74 14.03 22.65
C ARG A 169 1.24 15.47 22.76
N ALA A 170 0.77 16.07 21.67
CA ALA A 170 0.17 17.40 21.71
C ALA A 170 -1.11 17.40 22.57
N LEU A 171 -1.99 16.40 22.41
CA LEU A 171 -3.16 16.25 23.27
C LEU A 171 -2.77 16.04 24.73
N ALA A 172 -1.78 15.17 24.98
CA ALA A 172 -1.25 14.91 26.30
C ALA A 172 -0.66 16.18 26.96
N ARG A 173 -0.01 17.04 26.16
CA ARG A 173 0.59 18.30 26.61
C ARG A 173 -0.47 19.36 26.90
N LEU A 174 -1.48 19.50 26.04
CA LEU A 174 -2.60 20.41 26.27
C LEU A 174 -3.35 20.05 27.58
N ALA A 175 -3.47 18.76 27.89
CA ALA A 175 -4.06 18.29 29.14
C ALA A 175 -3.19 18.67 30.35
N ASP A 176 -1.88 18.44 30.27
CA ASP A 176 -0.94 18.82 31.35
C ASP A 176 -0.91 20.34 31.58
N ASP A 177 -0.97 21.13 30.50
CA ASP A 177 -0.99 22.59 30.55
C ASP A 177 -2.37 23.14 30.98
N GLY A 178 -3.35 22.28 31.29
CA GLY A 178 -4.67 22.68 31.79
C GLY A 178 -5.54 23.40 30.75
N ARG A 179 -5.33 23.16 29.46
CA ARG A 179 -6.02 23.84 28.34
C ARG A 179 -7.41 23.24 28.06
N THR A 180 -8.23 23.07 29.11
CA THR A 180 -9.54 22.40 29.03
C THR A 180 -10.48 23.03 28.00
N ALA A 181 -10.57 24.37 27.94
CA ALA A 181 -11.42 25.06 26.98
C ALA A 181 -11.05 24.79 25.50
N LEU A 182 -9.77 24.53 25.20
CA LEU A 182 -9.32 24.12 23.88
C LEU A 182 -9.60 22.64 23.64
N LEU A 183 -9.31 21.77 24.63
CA LEU A 183 -9.60 20.34 24.53
C LEU A 183 -11.09 20.06 24.34
N ASP A 184 -11.98 20.85 24.95
CA ASP A 184 -13.43 20.78 24.77
C ASP A 184 -13.88 21.12 23.33
N ARG A 185 -13.03 21.84 22.57
CA ARG A 185 -13.26 22.11 21.15
C ARG A 185 -12.71 21.02 20.24
N VAL A 186 -11.92 20.07 20.75
CA VAL A 186 -11.46 18.94 19.98
C VAL A 186 -12.55 17.87 19.95
N THR A 187 -13.15 17.65 18.78
CA THR A 187 -14.19 16.61 18.64
C THR A 187 -13.58 15.22 18.63
N ALA A 188 -12.50 15.04 17.87
CA ALA A 188 -11.83 13.77 17.75
C ALA A 188 -10.38 13.90 17.29
N ALA A 189 -9.58 12.88 17.57
CA ALA A 189 -8.26 12.69 17.02
C ALA A 189 -8.12 11.31 16.37
N VAL A 190 -7.46 11.23 15.22
CA VAL A 190 -7.20 10.00 14.48
C VAL A 190 -5.69 9.78 14.43
N LEU A 191 -5.23 8.74 15.12
CA LEU A 191 -3.83 8.37 15.23
C LEU A 191 -3.60 7.11 14.40
N VAL A 192 -2.91 7.26 13.27
CA VAL A 192 -2.67 6.17 12.31
C VAL A 192 -1.25 5.66 12.49
N ALA A 193 -1.08 4.35 12.71
CA ALA A 193 0.23 3.74 12.90
C ALA A 193 1.05 4.41 14.03
N ASP A 194 0.40 4.71 15.17
CA ASP A 194 0.98 5.45 16.27
C ASP A 194 2.13 4.73 16.99
N GLY A 195 3.33 5.31 16.91
CA GLY A 195 4.53 4.87 17.61
C GLY A 195 4.45 4.95 19.13
N ASP A 196 3.57 5.79 19.66
CA ASP A 196 3.35 5.97 21.10
C ASP A 196 2.24 5.06 21.66
N ARG A 197 1.60 4.24 20.82
CA ARG A 197 0.54 3.31 21.23
C ARG A 197 0.96 2.43 22.40
N VAL A 198 0.07 2.28 23.38
CA VAL A 198 0.26 1.48 24.60
C VAL A 198 -0.65 0.25 24.62
N GLY A 199 -0.31 -0.76 25.43
CA GLY A 199 -1.05 -2.03 25.45
C GLY A 199 -2.45 -1.92 26.04
N GLN A 200 -2.65 -1.02 27.00
CA GLN A 200 -3.95 -0.65 27.54
C GLN A 200 -4.17 0.82 27.21
N THR A 201 -5.23 1.14 26.47
CA THR A 201 -5.47 2.51 25.97
C THR A 201 -6.90 2.96 26.18
N ALA A 202 -7.09 4.25 26.44
CA ALA A 202 -8.38 4.92 26.42
C ALA A 202 -8.89 5.21 24.98
N ALA A 203 -8.05 5.04 23.95
CA ALA A 203 -8.46 5.21 22.57
C ALA A 203 -9.39 4.09 22.07
N THR A 204 -10.29 4.45 21.15
CA THR A 204 -11.06 3.49 20.36
C THR A 204 -10.14 2.85 19.33
N ARG A 205 -9.86 1.55 19.49
CA ARG A 205 -9.00 0.80 18.58
C ARG A 205 -9.74 0.42 17.31
N LEU A 206 -9.15 0.74 16.16
CA LEU A 206 -9.63 0.32 14.85
C LEU A 206 -8.50 -0.38 14.07
N GLY A 207 -8.86 -1.30 13.19
CA GLY A 207 -7.92 -2.09 12.38
C GLY A 207 -7.72 -3.52 12.89
N THR A 208 -6.67 -4.17 12.39
CA THR A 208 -6.45 -5.61 12.55
C THR A 208 -5.43 -5.98 13.64
N ALA A 209 -4.72 -5.00 14.20
CA ALA A 209 -3.73 -5.25 15.25
C ALA A 209 -4.38 -5.83 16.52
N LEU A 210 -3.68 -6.76 17.18
CA LEU A 210 -4.20 -7.46 18.35
C LEU A 210 -4.44 -6.50 19.54
N PRO A 211 -5.39 -6.83 20.44
CA PRO A 211 -5.48 -6.20 21.74
C PRO A 211 -4.14 -6.32 22.48
N GLY A 212 -3.65 -5.24 23.07
CA GLY A 212 -2.32 -5.20 23.69
C GLY A 212 -1.15 -4.81 22.77
N ALA A 213 -1.35 -4.73 21.45
CA ALA A 213 -0.32 -4.24 20.51
C ALA A 213 0.19 -2.84 20.92
N GLN A 214 1.51 -2.67 20.88
CA GLN A 214 2.22 -1.46 21.31
C GLN A 214 3.05 -0.89 20.16
N GLY A 215 3.19 0.43 20.14
CA GLY A 215 4.00 1.10 19.14
C GLY A 215 5.50 0.97 19.38
N VAL A 216 6.26 1.17 18.30
CA VAL A 216 7.72 1.00 18.30
C VAL A 216 8.41 1.81 19.40
N ARG A 217 7.99 3.06 19.63
CA ARG A 217 8.61 3.88 20.66
C ARG A 217 8.20 3.43 22.06
N THR A 218 6.95 3.01 22.26
CA THR A 218 6.52 2.46 23.56
C THR A 218 7.33 1.23 23.96
N VAL A 219 7.64 0.35 23.02
CA VAL A 219 8.41 -0.86 23.29
C VAL A 219 9.90 -0.56 23.48
N LEU A 220 10.47 0.32 22.66
CA LEU A 220 11.91 0.64 22.73
C LEU A 220 12.26 1.59 23.88
N GLN A 221 11.32 2.42 24.33
CA GLN A 221 11.51 3.42 25.38
C GLN A 221 10.36 3.42 26.40
N PRO A 222 10.25 2.37 27.23
CA PRO A 222 9.23 2.30 28.27
C PRO A 222 9.53 3.26 29.45
N PRO A 223 8.50 3.74 30.19
CA PRO A 223 7.08 3.46 29.98
C PRO A 223 6.47 4.28 28.84
N GLY A 224 5.43 3.75 28.21
CA GLY A 224 4.58 4.54 27.32
C GLY A 224 3.58 5.38 28.11
N ARG A 225 3.19 6.53 27.54
CA ARG A 225 2.08 7.35 28.03
C ARG A 225 0.89 7.10 27.11
N ASP A 226 -0.29 6.90 27.70
CA ASP A 226 -1.53 6.74 26.96
C ASP A 226 -2.12 8.11 26.59
N VAL A 227 -3.04 8.11 25.62
CA VAL A 227 -3.89 9.26 25.35
C VAL A 227 -4.88 9.48 26.50
N ALA A 228 -5.32 10.72 26.67
CA ALA A 228 -6.39 11.04 27.62
C ALA A 228 -7.74 10.44 27.17
N ALA A 229 -8.64 10.19 28.12
CA ALA A 229 -9.99 9.67 27.83
C ALA A 229 -10.89 10.67 27.08
N ALA A 230 -10.55 11.95 27.10
CA ALA A 230 -11.20 13.00 26.31
C ALA A 230 -10.10 13.91 25.72
N PRO A 231 -10.20 14.34 24.45
CA PRO A 231 -11.29 14.10 23.47
C PRO A 231 -11.33 12.66 22.94
N ARG A 232 -12.32 12.33 22.09
CA ARG A 232 -12.45 10.98 21.51
C ARG A 232 -11.26 10.67 20.60
N VAL A 233 -10.45 9.68 20.95
CA VAL A 233 -9.28 9.27 20.13
C VAL A 233 -9.58 7.96 19.42
N PHE A 234 -9.33 7.92 18.12
CA PHE A 234 -9.31 6.73 17.28
C PHE A 234 -7.86 6.33 17.01
N ASP A 235 -7.49 5.14 17.44
CA ASP A 235 -6.14 4.58 17.25
C ASP A 235 -6.21 3.45 16.22
N LEU A 236 -5.81 3.79 14.99
CA LEU A 236 -5.86 2.93 13.82
C LEU A 236 -4.54 2.18 13.69
N CYS A 237 -4.60 0.85 13.81
CA CYS A 237 -3.42 0.00 13.73
C CYS A 237 -3.70 -1.30 12.97
N LEU A 238 -2.89 -1.58 11.95
CA LEU A 238 -2.90 -2.84 11.21
C LEU A 238 -1.93 -3.85 11.83
N THR A 239 -2.27 -5.14 11.79
CA THR A 239 -1.37 -6.21 12.21
C THR A 239 -0.05 -6.10 11.46
N ARG A 240 1.08 -6.30 12.16
CA ARG A 240 2.45 -6.22 11.62
C ARG A 240 2.91 -4.83 11.16
N ASP A 241 2.12 -3.78 11.38
CA ASP A 241 2.60 -2.42 11.19
C ASP A 241 3.69 -2.11 12.21
N VAL A 242 4.91 -1.87 11.76
CA VAL A 242 6.06 -1.60 12.64
C VAL A 242 5.85 -0.37 13.51
N GLY A 243 5.02 0.58 13.10
CA GLY A 243 4.71 1.78 13.87
C GLY A 243 3.95 1.46 15.15
N CYS A 244 2.90 0.64 15.09
CA CYS A 244 1.89 0.50 16.15
C CYS A 244 1.67 -0.96 16.66
N ASP A 245 2.18 -1.97 15.97
CA ASP A 245 2.18 -3.39 16.36
C ASP A 245 3.62 -3.92 16.39
N PHE A 246 4.47 -3.24 17.16
CA PHE A 246 5.89 -3.55 17.24
C PHE A 246 6.16 -4.73 18.18
N ASP A 247 6.77 -5.78 17.63
CA ASP A 247 7.20 -6.96 18.38
C ASP A 247 8.70 -7.24 18.09
N PRO A 248 9.60 -6.97 19.05
CA PRO A 248 11.03 -7.16 18.86
C PRO A 248 11.40 -8.63 18.74
N VAL A 249 10.57 -9.54 19.27
CA VAL A 249 10.77 -10.98 19.22
C VAL A 249 10.39 -11.52 17.83
N ARG A 250 9.35 -10.99 17.17
CA ARG A 250 9.06 -11.30 15.74
C ARG A 250 10.18 -10.86 14.79
N LEU A 251 10.89 -9.78 15.10
CA LEU A 251 12.05 -9.32 14.34
C LEU A 251 13.30 -10.20 14.55
N LEU A 252 13.36 -10.95 15.67
CA LEU A 252 14.53 -11.74 16.10
C LEU A 252 14.34 -13.27 16.08
N GLN A 253 13.11 -13.79 16.01
CA GLN A 253 12.79 -15.23 16.08
C GLN A 253 13.10 -16.06 14.81
N ARG A 254 13.75 -15.48 13.80
CA ARG A 254 14.41 -16.24 12.72
C ARG A 254 15.90 -15.94 12.81
N GLY A 255 16.65 -16.91 13.33
CA GLY A 255 18.04 -16.77 13.78
C GLY A 255 18.91 -15.88 12.89
N VAL A 256 19.48 -14.85 13.52
CA VAL A 256 20.62 -14.03 13.07
C VAL A 256 20.53 -13.48 11.64
N SER A 257 19.42 -12.80 11.35
CA SER A 257 19.28 -11.64 10.47
C SER A 257 17.77 -11.38 10.44
N PRO A 258 17.26 -10.17 10.80
CA PRO A 258 15.86 -9.88 10.50
C PRO A 258 15.69 -10.13 9.01
N SER A 259 14.93 -11.16 8.63
CA SER A 259 14.80 -11.51 7.22
C SER A 259 14.29 -10.26 6.53
N LEU A 260 15.04 -9.74 5.56
CA LEU A 260 14.75 -8.50 4.85
C LEU A 260 13.27 -8.44 4.43
N SER A 261 12.65 -9.61 4.16
CA SER A 261 11.24 -9.83 3.89
C SER A 261 10.27 -9.42 5.01
N ALA A 262 10.55 -9.72 6.28
CA ALA A 262 9.70 -9.33 7.41
C ALA A 262 9.76 -7.81 7.68
N LEU A 263 10.96 -7.22 7.53
CA LEU A 263 11.12 -5.76 7.60
C LEU A 263 10.47 -5.07 6.38
N LYS A 264 10.57 -5.66 5.18
CA LYS A 264 9.88 -5.19 3.97
C LYS A 264 8.37 -5.27 4.12
N GLU A 265 7.84 -6.37 4.66
CA GLU A 265 6.41 -6.54 4.92
C GLU A 265 5.92 -5.53 5.96
N ALA A 266 6.62 -5.40 7.09
CA ALA A 266 6.26 -4.43 8.12
C ALA A 266 6.39 -2.98 7.64
N THR A 267 7.37 -2.68 6.78
CA THR A 267 7.51 -1.37 6.12
C THR A 267 6.41 -1.17 5.07
N ALA A 268 6.01 -2.19 4.32
CA ALA A 268 4.95 -2.12 3.32
C ALA A 268 3.57 -1.95 3.96
N VAL A 269 3.29 -2.60 5.09
CA VAL A 269 2.09 -2.36 5.90
C VAL A 269 2.11 -0.92 6.42
N HIS A 270 3.26 -0.48 6.94
CA HIS A 270 3.40 0.86 7.49
C HIS A 270 3.15 1.93 6.43
N THR A 271 3.83 1.89 5.28
CA THR A 271 3.78 2.92 4.23
C THR A 271 2.70 2.69 3.16
N GLY A 272 1.94 1.61 3.26
CA GLY A 272 0.89 1.23 2.32
C GLY A 272 -0.43 2.00 2.51
N THR A 273 -1.38 1.76 1.61
CA THR A 273 -2.71 2.42 1.63
C THR A 273 -3.75 1.68 2.49
N GLY A 274 -3.36 0.63 3.21
CA GLY A 274 -4.26 -0.25 3.97
C GLY A 274 -5.12 0.47 5.03
N TYR A 275 -4.72 1.67 5.45
CA TYR A 275 -5.51 2.50 6.38
C TYR A 275 -6.69 3.23 5.74
N ARG A 276 -6.76 3.35 4.41
CA ARG A 276 -7.78 4.14 3.71
C ARG A 276 -9.23 3.77 4.08
N PRO A 277 -9.62 2.47 4.15
CA PRO A 277 -10.99 2.12 4.55
C PRO A 277 -11.31 2.58 5.98
N LEU A 278 -10.37 2.40 6.91
CA LEU A 278 -10.52 2.83 8.29
C LEU A 278 -10.58 4.36 8.39
N LEU A 279 -9.80 5.08 7.59
CA LEU A 279 -9.81 6.54 7.52
C LEU A 279 -11.16 7.07 7.02
N LEU A 280 -11.73 6.49 5.96
CA LEU A 280 -13.07 6.87 5.47
C LEU A 280 -14.17 6.53 6.47
N GLN A 281 -14.10 5.35 7.10
CA GLN A 281 -15.03 4.96 8.16
C GLN A 281 -14.99 5.97 9.31
N THR A 282 -13.79 6.31 9.77
CA THR A 282 -13.59 7.23 10.89
C THR A 282 -14.02 8.65 10.51
N ALA A 283 -13.75 9.09 9.29
CA ALA A 283 -14.21 10.39 8.77
C ALA A 283 -15.74 10.51 8.79
N ARG A 284 -16.47 9.47 8.35
CA ARG A 284 -17.94 9.41 8.41
C ARG A 284 -18.46 9.49 9.84
N GLU A 285 -17.85 8.75 10.76
CA GLU A 285 -18.24 8.70 12.16
C GLU A 285 -18.00 10.06 12.86
N ILE A 286 -16.86 10.70 12.59
CA ILE A 286 -16.56 12.02 13.13
C ILE A 286 -17.51 13.07 12.56
N ALA A 287 -17.72 13.09 11.23
CA ALA A 287 -18.64 14.01 10.58
C ALA A 287 -20.06 13.90 11.14
N ALA A 288 -20.52 12.70 11.48
CA ALA A 288 -21.83 12.48 12.09
C ALA A 288 -21.96 13.08 13.50
N SER A 289 -20.84 13.23 14.23
CA SER A 289 -20.81 13.77 15.59
C SER A 289 -20.63 15.29 15.66
N ILE A 290 -20.19 15.94 14.58
CA ILE A 290 -20.02 17.39 14.52
C ILE A 290 -21.39 18.04 14.28
N GLN A 291 -21.84 18.85 15.23
CA GLN A 291 -23.01 19.70 15.07
C GLN A 291 -22.53 21.13 14.78
N VAL A 292 -22.67 21.58 13.54
CA VAL A 292 -22.42 22.97 13.18
C VAL A 292 -23.71 23.76 13.42
N GLY A 293 -23.70 24.71 14.35
CA GLY A 293 -24.85 25.61 14.58
C GLY A 293 -25.19 26.41 13.32
N PRO A 294 -26.44 26.89 13.15
CA PRO A 294 -26.82 27.65 11.97
C PRO A 294 -25.95 28.90 11.82
N THR A 295 -25.27 29.01 10.67
CA THR A 295 -24.62 30.25 10.24
C THR A 295 -25.66 31.38 10.26
N PRO A 296 -25.41 32.52 10.93
CA PRO A 296 -26.36 33.63 10.87
C PRO A 296 -26.48 34.10 9.42
N THR A 297 -27.68 33.96 8.86
CA THR A 297 -28.04 34.50 7.53
C THR A 297 -27.71 35.99 7.49
N PRO A 298 -27.08 36.52 6.43
CA PRO A 298 -26.86 37.95 6.31
C PRO A 298 -28.21 38.63 6.17
N THR A 299 -28.64 39.33 7.22
CA THR A 299 -29.82 40.20 7.16
C THR A 299 -29.54 41.28 6.14
N THR A 300 -30.22 41.20 5.00
CA THR A 300 -30.23 42.30 4.02
C THR A 300 -31.11 43.40 4.60
N THR A 301 -30.52 44.36 5.31
CA THR A 301 -31.21 45.60 5.68
C THR A 301 -31.07 46.60 4.56
N THR A 302 -32.18 46.86 3.87
CA THR A 302 -32.40 47.99 2.98
C THR A 302 -32.12 49.31 3.74
N PRO A 303 -31.50 50.33 3.14
CA PRO A 303 -31.19 51.56 3.85
C PRO A 303 -32.48 52.37 4.07
N THR A 304 -32.92 52.48 5.32
CA THR A 304 -33.87 53.52 5.74
C THR A 304 -33.14 54.65 6.45
N THR A 305 -33.50 55.84 6.00
CA THR A 305 -33.06 57.18 6.33
C THR A 305 -32.97 57.51 7.82
N THR A 306 -31.89 58.24 8.11
CA THR A 306 -31.53 59.03 9.29
C THR A 306 -32.68 59.59 10.14
N THR A 307 -32.64 59.34 11.45
CA THR A 307 -32.91 60.36 12.49
C THR A 307 -31.99 60.13 13.71
N SER A 308 -31.60 61.26 14.32
CA SER A 308 -30.55 61.50 15.33
C SER A 308 -30.78 60.80 16.70
N PRO A 309 -29.75 60.55 17.53
CA PRO A 309 -29.89 59.74 18.75
C PRO A 309 -30.44 60.57 19.91
N THR A 310 -31.29 59.96 20.74
CA THR A 310 -31.57 60.43 22.09
C THR A 310 -30.99 59.42 23.09
N THR A 311 -30.10 59.91 23.93
CA THR A 311 -29.42 59.19 25.01
C THR A 311 -30.33 59.04 26.23
N THR A 312 -30.30 57.88 26.89
CA THR A 312 -30.77 57.71 28.27
C THR A 312 -29.82 56.75 28.99
N PRO A 313 -29.31 57.08 30.19
CA PRO A 313 -28.25 56.32 30.85
C PRO A 313 -28.76 55.01 31.50
N PRO A 314 -27.91 53.97 31.63
CA PRO A 314 -28.30 52.73 32.30
C PRO A 314 -28.34 52.93 33.83
N THR A 315 -29.42 52.43 34.43
CA THR A 315 -29.62 52.35 35.87
C THR A 315 -28.84 51.16 36.42
N THR A 316 -27.98 51.40 37.41
CA THR A 316 -27.28 50.39 38.19
C THR A 316 -28.20 49.78 39.25
N THR A 317 -28.22 48.46 39.37
CA THR A 317 -28.76 47.76 40.56
C THR A 317 -27.72 46.77 41.08
N SER A 318 -27.42 46.91 42.38
CA SER A 318 -26.43 46.17 43.16
C SER A 318 -26.97 44.79 43.56
N PRO A 319 -26.15 43.71 43.60
CA PRO A 319 -26.59 42.43 44.12
C PRO A 319 -26.67 42.45 45.65
N THR A 320 -27.83 42.07 46.18
CA THR A 320 -28.08 41.86 47.61
C THR A 320 -27.47 40.54 48.06
N THR A 321 -26.65 40.60 49.11
CA THR A 321 -26.09 39.46 49.84
C THR A 321 -27.16 38.82 50.74
N THR A 322 -27.22 37.48 50.79
CA THR A 322 -27.93 36.76 51.85
C THR A 322 -27.05 35.61 52.37
N SER A 323 -26.92 35.56 53.69
CA SER A 323 -26.08 34.66 54.48
C SER A 323 -26.73 33.26 54.61
N PRO A 324 -25.98 32.15 54.62
CA PRO A 324 -26.54 30.84 54.91
C PRO A 324 -26.69 30.62 56.42
N THR A 325 -27.90 30.24 56.82
CA THR A 325 -28.25 29.80 58.18
C THR A 325 -27.83 28.34 58.38
N THR A 326 -27.20 28.08 59.54
CA THR A 326 -26.79 26.77 60.04
C THR A 326 -27.96 25.98 60.61
N THR A 327 -27.96 24.64 60.46
CA THR A 327 -28.73 23.73 61.32
C THR A 327 -28.01 22.38 61.45
N SER A 328 -28.05 21.85 62.68
CA SER A 328 -27.25 20.75 63.26
C SER A 328 -27.65 19.34 62.77
N PRO A 329 -26.81 18.30 62.99
CA PRO A 329 -27.00 16.98 62.40
C PRO A 329 -27.92 16.09 63.24
N THR A 330 -28.65 15.19 62.58
CA THR A 330 -29.40 14.11 63.24
C THR A 330 -28.70 12.78 63.00
N THR A 331 -28.41 12.10 64.11
CA THR A 331 -27.88 10.75 64.27
C THR A 331 -28.86 9.69 63.77
N THR A 332 -28.40 8.66 63.06
CA THR A 332 -29.07 7.35 63.01
C THR A 332 -28.05 6.23 62.77
N THR A 333 -28.36 5.11 63.39
CA THR A 333 -27.64 3.90 63.81
C THR A 333 -27.04 2.97 62.74
N SER A 334 -26.07 2.18 63.25
CA SER A 334 -25.30 1.05 62.69
C SER A 334 -26.11 -0.08 62.02
N PRO A 335 -25.45 -0.92 61.19
CA PRO A 335 -25.24 -2.30 61.67
C PRO A 335 -23.85 -2.93 61.39
N THR A 336 -23.29 -3.51 62.44
CA THR A 336 -22.93 -4.96 62.64
C THR A 336 -22.04 -5.72 61.63
N THR A 337 -20.79 -5.94 62.06
CA THR A 337 -20.01 -7.20 62.19
C THR A 337 -19.94 -8.29 61.08
N THR A 338 -18.72 -8.45 60.56
CA THR A 338 -17.89 -9.67 60.33
C THR A 338 -18.54 -11.04 60.09
N THR A 339 -18.22 -11.67 58.95
CA THR A 339 -17.94 -13.12 58.86
C THR A 339 -17.03 -13.48 57.67
N SER A 340 -16.17 -14.46 57.90
CA SER A 340 -15.07 -14.99 57.07
C SER A 340 -15.56 -15.84 55.87
N PRO A 341 -14.85 -15.90 54.72
CA PRO A 341 -15.22 -16.83 53.65
C PRO A 341 -14.79 -18.25 54.00
N THR A 342 -15.76 -19.17 53.96
CA THR A 342 -15.55 -20.61 54.14
C THR A 342 -15.23 -21.25 52.80
N THR A 343 -14.08 -21.92 52.74
CA THR A 343 -13.63 -22.80 51.64
C THR A 343 -14.54 -24.02 51.53
N THR A 344 -15.01 -24.35 50.32
CA THR A 344 -15.60 -25.66 50.02
C THR A 344 -14.92 -26.30 48.81
N THR A 345 -14.53 -27.55 49.00
CA THR A 345 -13.82 -28.46 48.09
C THR A 345 -14.77 -28.99 47.01
N PRO A 346 -14.35 -29.20 45.74
CA PRO A 346 -15.23 -29.79 44.75
C PRO A 346 -15.36 -31.30 44.96
N THR A 347 -16.61 -31.75 45.11
CA THR A 347 -16.98 -33.16 45.18
C THR A 347 -17.08 -33.74 43.76
N THR A 348 -16.44 -34.90 43.57
CA THR A 348 -16.55 -35.77 42.41
C THR A 348 -17.95 -36.39 42.32
N THR A 349 -18.59 -36.36 41.15
CA THR A 349 -19.74 -37.23 40.86
C THR A 349 -19.81 -37.56 39.36
N SER A 350 -20.24 -38.80 39.14
CA SER A 350 -20.09 -39.72 38.02
C SER A 350 -20.82 -39.36 36.72
N SER A 351 -20.29 -39.93 35.63
CA SER A 351 -20.80 -40.00 34.26
C SER A 351 -22.23 -40.54 34.13
N PRO A 352 -23.06 -40.03 33.20
CA PRO A 352 -24.19 -40.77 32.67
C PRO A 352 -23.80 -41.49 31.37
N THR A 353 -23.93 -42.81 31.40
CA THR A 353 -23.95 -43.73 30.28
C THR A 353 -25.19 -43.46 29.41
N THR A 354 -25.03 -43.33 28.10
CA THR A 354 -26.13 -43.42 27.14
C THR A 354 -25.80 -44.40 26.02
N THR A 355 -26.76 -45.27 25.75
CA THR A 355 -26.71 -46.49 24.96
C THR A 355 -26.79 -46.20 23.46
N SER A 356 -26.04 -46.97 22.68
CA SER A 356 -25.99 -46.96 21.22
C SER A 356 -27.25 -47.59 20.59
N PRO A 357 -27.86 -47.00 19.56
CA PRO A 357 -28.84 -47.70 18.74
C PRO A 357 -28.12 -48.55 17.67
N THR A 358 -28.41 -49.84 17.68
CA THR A 358 -28.09 -50.80 16.63
C THR A 358 -29.04 -50.61 15.45
N THR A 359 -28.50 -50.39 14.24
CA THR A 359 -29.26 -50.54 12.99
C THR A 359 -28.44 -51.29 11.95
N THR A 360 -29.11 -52.28 11.37
CA THR A 360 -28.64 -53.36 10.49
C THR A 360 -28.16 -52.85 9.12
N SER A 361 -27.15 -53.52 8.57
CA SER A 361 -26.54 -53.26 7.25
C SER A 361 -27.47 -53.66 6.09
N PRO A 362 -27.68 -52.80 5.07
CA PRO A 362 -28.13 -53.23 3.77
C PRO A 362 -26.92 -53.52 2.87
N THR A 363 -26.91 -54.72 2.30
CA THR A 363 -26.06 -55.12 1.18
C THR A 363 -26.62 -54.51 -0.10
N THR A 364 -25.86 -53.67 -0.80
CA THR A 364 -26.17 -53.26 -2.18
C THR A 364 -24.89 -53.08 -2.99
N THR A 365 -24.89 -53.71 -4.16
CA THR A 365 -23.88 -53.83 -5.20
C THR A 365 -23.28 -52.50 -5.67
N SER A 366 -21.98 -52.54 -5.97
CA SER A 366 -21.16 -51.45 -6.53
C SER A 366 -21.70 -50.97 -7.89
N PRO A 367 -21.99 -49.67 -8.08
CA PRO A 367 -22.18 -49.12 -9.40
C PRO A 367 -20.82 -48.78 -10.01
N THR A 368 -20.57 -49.30 -11.20
CA THR A 368 -19.50 -48.83 -12.09
C THR A 368 -19.82 -47.39 -12.51
N THR A 369 -19.15 -46.41 -11.92
CA THR A 369 -19.21 -45.01 -12.37
C THR A 369 -18.14 -44.79 -13.45
N THR A 370 -18.60 -44.68 -14.69
CA THR A 370 -17.90 -43.99 -15.77
C THR A 370 -17.53 -42.57 -15.35
N SER A 371 -16.29 -42.18 -15.65
CA SER A 371 -15.72 -40.84 -15.43
C SER A 371 -16.66 -39.74 -15.95
N PRO A 372 -16.91 -38.64 -15.21
CA PRO A 372 -17.72 -37.55 -15.71
C PRO A 372 -16.93 -36.81 -16.80
N THR A 373 -17.40 -36.92 -18.04
CA THR A 373 -17.09 -35.94 -19.09
C THR A 373 -17.83 -34.67 -18.73
N THR A 374 -17.14 -33.70 -18.13
CA THR A 374 -17.63 -32.33 -18.00
C THR A 374 -17.61 -31.69 -19.39
N THR A 375 -18.76 -31.63 -20.03
CA THR A 375 -18.98 -30.67 -21.13
C THR A 375 -18.78 -29.27 -20.56
N PRO A 376 -17.94 -28.39 -21.17
CA PRO A 376 -17.78 -27.02 -20.68
C PRO A 376 -19.14 -26.30 -20.74
N PRO A 377 -19.47 -25.45 -19.75
CA PRO A 377 -20.71 -24.70 -19.79
C PRO A 377 -20.75 -23.80 -21.05
N PRO A 378 -21.92 -23.62 -21.69
CA PRO A 378 -22.05 -22.85 -22.94
C PRO A 378 -21.60 -21.38 -22.86
N ALA A 379 -21.30 -20.85 -21.66
CA ALA A 379 -20.81 -19.49 -21.44
C ALA A 379 -19.32 -19.28 -21.82
N ASN A 380 -18.46 -20.30 -21.72
CA ASN A 380 -17.01 -20.12 -21.91
C ASN A 380 -16.61 -19.92 -23.38
N GLY A 381 -17.35 -20.52 -24.32
CA GLY A 381 -17.08 -20.35 -25.74
C GLY A 381 -17.18 -18.89 -26.17
N ALA A 382 -18.25 -18.19 -25.77
CA ALA A 382 -18.41 -16.76 -26.04
C ALA A 382 -17.33 -15.90 -25.36
N ALA A 383 -17.01 -16.20 -24.09
CA ALA A 383 -16.00 -15.47 -23.31
C ALA A 383 -14.57 -15.55 -23.88
N LEU A 384 -14.26 -16.61 -24.65
CA LEU A 384 -12.94 -16.83 -25.26
C LEU A 384 -12.91 -16.52 -26.77
N ALA A 385 -13.82 -15.68 -27.29
CA ALA A 385 -13.91 -15.42 -28.73
C ALA A 385 -12.63 -14.83 -29.34
N ALA A 386 -12.01 -13.82 -28.71
CA ALA A 386 -10.79 -13.19 -29.20
C ALA A 386 -9.61 -14.18 -29.25
N PHE A 387 -9.44 -14.97 -28.17
CA PHE A 387 -8.45 -16.05 -28.13
C PHE A 387 -8.67 -17.08 -29.24
N ARG A 388 -9.92 -17.51 -29.49
CA ARG A 388 -10.25 -18.52 -30.51
C ARG A 388 -9.99 -18.03 -31.93
N ALA A 389 -10.26 -16.76 -32.21
CA ALA A 389 -9.92 -16.15 -33.49
C ALA A 389 -8.39 -16.10 -33.68
N ALA A 390 -7.68 -15.54 -32.70
CA ALA A 390 -6.23 -15.35 -32.76
C ALA A 390 -5.44 -16.66 -32.86
N ARG A 391 -5.82 -17.71 -32.12
CA ARG A 391 -5.14 -19.01 -32.23
C ARG A 391 -5.30 -19.65 -33.62
N ALA A 392 -6.43 -19.41 -34.30
CA ALA A 392 -6.67 -19.91 -35.65
C ALA A 392 -5.88 -19.13 -36.70
N ASP A 393 -5.73 -17.80 -36.51
CA ASP A 393 -4.87 -16.97 -37.34
C ASP A 393 -3.38 -17.31 -37.14
N SER A 394 -2.96 -17.53 -35.90
CA SER A 394 -1.61 -17.95 -35.54
C SER A 394 -1.22 -19.29 -36.16
N ALA A 395 -2.06 -20.32 -36.01
CA ALA A 395 -1.83 -21.63 -36.62
C ALA A 395 -1.76 -21.58 -38.16
N ALA A 396 -2.45 -20.62 -38.77
CA ALA A 396 -2.43 -20.40 -40.21
C ALA A 396 -1.36 -19.41 -40.69
N GLY A 397 -0.53 -18.87 -39.79
CA GLY A 397 0.50 -17.88 -40.11
C GLY A 397 -0.05 -16.51 -40.56
N ARG A 398 -1.29 -16.17 -40.20
CA ARG A 398 -1.96 -14.91 -40.59
C ARG A 398 -1.82 -13.79 -39.56
N GLY A 399 -1.40 -14.10 -38.35
CA GLY A 399 -1.23 -13.13 -37.27
C GLY A 399 -0.70 -13.79 -35.99
N PRO A 400 -0.37 -13.00 -34.95
CA PRO A 400 0.08 -13.53 -33.68
C PRO A 400 -1.08 -13.98 -32.78
N LEU A 401 -0.78 -14.88 -31.84
CA LEU A 401 -1.56 -15.16 -30.65
C LEU A 401 -0.80 -14.61 -29.45
N ASP A 402 -1.34 -13.53 -28.87
CA ASP A 402 -0.71 -12.80 -27.77
C ASP A 402 -1.43 -13.08 -26.46
N VAL A 403 -0.66 -13.51 -25.46
CA VAL A 403 -1.17 -13.86 -24.13
C VAL A 403 -0.46 -13.04 -23.06
N VAL A 404 -1.21 -12.39 -22.18
CA VAL A 404 -0.66 -11.76 -20.97
C VAL A 404 -1.10 -12.57 -19.75
N VAL A 405 -0.18 -12.82 -18.83
CA VAL A 405 -0.47 -13.48 -17.55
C VAL A 405 -0.26 -12.50 -16.41
N VAL A 406 -1.35 -12.15 -15.72
CA VAL A 406 -1.34 -11.37 -14.47
C VAL A 406 -1.53 -12.35 -13.31
N GLY A 407 -0.65 -12.28 -12.31
CA GLY A 407 -0.72 -13.20 -11.19
C GLY A 407 0.23 -12.84 -10.05
N ASP A 408 0.41 -13.80 -9.16
CA ASP A 408 1.23 -13.67 -7.96
C ASP A 408 2.56 -14.45 -8.08
N SER A 409 3.12 -14.87 -6.94
CA SER A 409 4.37 -15.63 -6.88
C SER A 409 4.31 -16.97 -7.61
N VAL A 410 3.13 -17.56 -7.78
CA VAL A 410 2.96 -18.80 -8.54
C VAL A 410 3.14 -18.53 -10.04
N ALA A 411 2.57 -17.44 -10.56
CA ALA A 411 2.77 -17.06 -11.95
C ALA A 411 4.21 -16.60 -12.23
N GLU A 412 4.82 -15.87 -11.30
CA GLU A 412 6.20 -15.41 -11.44
C GLU A 412 7.22 -16.57 -11.38
N GLY A 413 6.89 -17.69 -10.75
CA GLY A 413 7.70 -18.92 -10.75
C GLY A 413 8.58 -19.09 -9.53
N ARG A 414 8.10 -18.62 -8.37
CA ARG A 414 8.83 -18.73 -7.10
C ARG A 414 9.29 -20.16 -6.83
N ASP A 415 10.55 -20.27 -6.43
CA ASP A 415 11.25 -21.51 -6.03
C ASP A 415 11.48 -22.57 -7.13
N VAL A 416 10.99 -22.38 -8.36
CA VAL A 416 11.20 -23.33 -9.47
C VAL A 416 12.05 -22.78 -10.62
N GLY A 417 12.12 -21.47 -10.77
CA GLY A 417 12.92 -20.82 -11.82
C GLY A 417 12.24 -20.79 -13.20
N LYS A 418 12.81 -20.00 -14.11
CA LYS A 418 12.43 -19.90 -15.53
C LYS A 418 12.53 -21.28 -16.20
N GLY A 419 11.57 -21.60 -17.07
CA GLY A 419 11.44 -22.89 -17.76
C GLY A 419 10.70 -23.97 -16.96
N ASN A 420 10.69 -23.89 -15.63
CA ASN A 420 9.95 -24.82 -14.78
C ASN A 420 8.61 -24.28 -14.27
N ARG A 421 8.41 -22.95 -14.31
CA ARG A 421 7.13 -22.33 -13.96
C ARG A 421 6.06 -22.58 -15.02
N TRP A 422 4.80 -22.55 -14.58
CA TRP A 422 3.65 -22.93 -15.40
C TRP A 422 3.46 -22.00 -16.61
N VAL A 423 3.85 -20.73 -16.47
CA VAL A 423 3.77 -19.72 -17.54
C VAL A 423 4.65 -20.09 -18.74
N ASP A 424 5.91 -20.50 -18.50
CA ASP A 424 6.81 -20.88 -19.60
C ASP A 424 6.39 -22.23 -20.21
N LYS A 425 5.87 -23.15 -19.39
CA LYS A 425 5.31 -24.43 -19.87
C LYS A 425 4.05 -24.22 -20.72
N LEU A 426 3.18 -23.30 -20.32
CA LEU A 426 1.99 -22.94 -21.09
C LEU A 426 2.37 -22.35 -22.45
N LEU A 427 3.36 -21.46 -22.51
CA LEU A 427 3.89 -20.95 -23.78
C LEU A 427 4.34 -22.11 -24.69
N GLY A 428 5.08 -23.07 -24.14
CA GLY A 428 5.49 -24.27 -24.87
C GLY A 428 4.33 -25.09 -25.41
N LEU A 429 3.30 -25.34 -24.58
CA LEU A 429 2.09 -26.09 -24.97
C LEU A 429 1.28 -25.37 -26.05
N LEU A 430 1.07 -24.05 -25.90
CA LEU A 430 0.37 -23.25 -26.90
C LEU A 430 1.13 -23.22 -28.24
N ARG A 431 2.47 -23.15 -28.20
CA ARG A 431 3.30 -23.23 -29.41
C ARG A 431 3.20 -24.59 -30.09
N GLN A 432 3.19 -25.69 -29.32
CA GLN A 432 2.99 -27.02 -29.89
C GLN A 432 1.68 -27.14 -30.68
N ARG A 433 0.65 -26.37 -30.32
CA ARG A 433 -0.66 -26.40 -30.98
C ARG A 433 -0.84 -25.37 -32.08
N TYR A 434 -0.34 -24.16 -31.86
CA TYR A 434 -0.74 -22.97 -32.63
C TYR A 434 0.43 -22.22 -33.26
N GLN A 435 1.68 -22.65 -33.05
CA GLN A 435 2.83 -22.07 -33.75
C GLN A 435 2.83 -22.53 -35.22
N PRO A 436 2.90 -21.61 -36.19
CA PRO A 436 3.00 -22.00 -37.60
C PRO A 436 4.37 -22.61 -37.91
N ALA A 437 4.40 -23.50 -38.90
CA ALA A 437 5.63 -24.15 -39.33
C ALA A 437 6.67 -23.13 -39.79
N GLY A 438 7.92 -23.30 -39.36
CA GLY A 438 9.05 -22.43 -39.71
C GLY A 438 9.22 -21.19 -38.81
N VAL A 439 8.31 -20.94 -37.87
CA VAL A 439 8.46 -19.88 -36.87
C VAL A 439 8.98 -20.48 -35.56
N ALA A 440 10.20 -20.13 -35.18
CA ALA A 440 10.85 -20.69 -33.99
C ALA A 440 10.22 -20.18 -32.68
N GLY A 441 9.99 -18.86 -32.59
CA GLY A 441 9.38 -18.20 -31.45
C GLY A 441 10.39 -17.83 -30.36
N GLY A 442 10.40 -16.55 -29.95
CA GLY A 442 11.34 -16.04 -28.94
C GLY A 442 10.99 -16.47 -27.50
N GLU A 443 11.80 -16.12 -26.50
CA GLU A 443 11.51 -16.51 -25.10
C GLU A 443 10.35 -15.73 -24.44
N GLY A 444 9.75 -14.78 -25.17
CA GLY A 444 8.67 -13.91 -24.68
C GLY A 444 9.22 -12.74 -23.88
N TYR A 445 8.47 -12.32 -22.85
CA TYR A 445 8.84 -11.19 -22.02
C TYR A 445 9.90 -11.54 -20.97
N VAL A 446 10.91 -10.68 -20.88
CA VAL A 446 11.95 -10.65 -19.86
C VAL A 446 11.78 -9.36 -19.05
N PRO A 447 11.26 -9.43 -17.81
CA PRO A 447 11.06 -8.24 -16.98
C PRO A 447 12.40 -7.64 -16.54
N ALA A 448 12.37 -6.36 -16.16
CA ALA A 448 13.53 -5.66 -15.60
C ALA A 448 14.11 -6.36 -14.35
N TYR A 449 13.26 -7.02 -13.57
CA TYR A 449 13.64 -7.89 -12.45
C TYR A 449 12.51 -8.87 -12.11
N TYR A 450 12.81 -9.90 -11.33
CA TYR A 450 11.84 -10.78 -10.69
C TYR A 450 11.74 -10.47 -9.18
N ALA A 451 10.52 -10.31 -8.67
CA ALA A 451 10.25 -10.17 -7.24
C ALA A 451 10.28 -11.53 -6.51
N ALA A 452 10.10 -12.63 -7.24
CA ALA A 452 10.07 -13.99 -6.71
C ALA A 452 11.41 -14.48 -6.18
N GLY A 453 11.40 -15.06 -4.96
CA GLY A 453 12.51 -15.88 -4.49
C GLY A 453 12.75 -17.09 -5.41
N GLY A 454 14.01 -17.44 -5.64
CA GLY A 454 14.38 -18.56 -6.52
C GLY A 454 14.35 -18.22 -8.03
N MET A 455 13.83 -17.06 -8.42
CA MET A 455 14.02 -16.53 -9.76
C MET A 455 15.35 -15.76 -9.83
N VAL A 456 16.06 -15.92 -10.95
CA VAL A 456 17.31 -15.21 -11.21
C VAL A 456 17.02 -14.07 -12.18
N ASP A 457 17.37 -12.86 -11.77
CA ASP A 457 17.28 -11.69 -12.63
C ASP A 457 18.12 -11.88 -13.89
N ARG A 458 17.51 -11.61 -15.04
CA ARG A 458 18.16 -11.73 -16.35
C ARG A 458 19.03 -10.53 -16.68
N PHE A 459 18.74 -9.38 -16.09
CA PHE A 459 19.53 -8.18 -16.24
C PHE A 459 20.61 -8.09 -15.16
N THR A 460 21.86 -8.00 -15.59
CA THR A 460 22.95 -7.56 -14.72
C THR A 460 22.98 -6.03 -14.69
N LEU A 461 22.84 -5.45 -13.49
CA LEU A 461 22.81 -4.00 -13.30
C LEU A 461 24.20 -3.47 -12.96
N ALA A 462 24.54 -2.29 -13.47
CA ALA A 462 25.71 -1.51 -13.08
C ALA A 462 25.31 -0.08 -12.71
N GLY A 463 26.05 0.51 -11.77
CA GLY A 463 25.78 1.86 -11.27
C GLY A 463 24.77 1.91 -10.12
N ALA A 464 23.99 2.98 -10.06
CA ALA A 464 23.06 3.32 -8.99
C ALA A 464 21.59 3.01 -9.33
N SER A 465 21.34 2.14 -10.32
CA SER A 465 19.98 1.71 -10.69
C SER A 465 19.21 1.14 -9.50
N THR A 466 17.93 1.45 -9.42
CA THR A 466 17.04 0.96 -8.36
C THR A 466 15.85 0.20 -8.96
N LEU A 467 15.30 -0.76 -8.22
CA LEU A 467 14.12 -1.52 -8.64
C LEU A 467 12.86 -0.84 -8.09
N GLY A 468 11.87 -0.62 -8.96
CA GLY A 468 10.62 0.06 -8.67
C GLY A 468 9.42 -0.86 -8.87
N SER A 469 8.47 -0.79 -7.94
CA SER A 469 7.21 -1.55 -7.91
C SER A 469 6.02 -0.70 -8.39
N GLN A 470 6.21 0.00 -9.52
CA GLN A 470 5.34 1.10 -9.95
C GLN A 470 4.92 0.97 -11.42
N TYR A 471 5.86 0.74 -12.34
CA TYR A 471 5.64 0.85 -13.78
C TYR A 471 5.90 -0.46 -14.51
N GLY A 472 5.24 -0.65 -15.66
CA GLY A 472 5.36 -1.79 -16.55
C GLY A 472 4.52 -3.01 -16.19
N LEU A 473 4.79 -4.10 -16.90
CA LEU A 473 4.14 -5.39 -16.67
C LEU A 473 4.50 -5.96 -15.28
N GLY A 474 3.49 -6.26 -14.48
CA GLY A 474 3.64 -6.60 -13.06
C GLY A 474 4.12 -5.42 -12.21
N MET A 475 4.09 -4.19 -12.75
CA MET A 475 4.68 -2.99 -12.16
C MET A 475 6.15 -3.18 -11.76
N ARG A 476 6.91 -3.96 -12.53
CA ARG A 476 8.33 -4.23 -12.30
C ARG A 476 9.19 -3.39 -13.25
N ALA A 477 9.68 -2.25 -12.78
CA ALA A 477 10.56 -1.38 -13.56
C ALA A 477 11.92 -1.18 -12.88
N ASN A 478 12.94 -0.95 -13.69
CA ASN A 478 14.23 -0.44 -13.28
C ASN A 478 14.28 1.09 -13.45
N HIS A 479 14.63 1.78 -12.37
CA HIS A 479 14.82 3.21 -12.33
C HIS A 479 16.32 3.49 -12.46
N MET A 480 16.74 3.89 -13.66
CA MET A 480 18.10 4.34 -13.92
C MET A 480 18.20 5.84 -13.64
N PRO A 481 18.79 6.28 -12.52
CA PRO A 481 18.84 7.70 -12.18
C PRO A 481 19.71 8.49 -13.17
N SER A 482 19.59 9.82 -13.14
CA SER A 482 20.44 10.73 -13.90
C SER A 482 21.90 10.57 -13.46
N GLY A 483 22.78 10.13 -14.37
CA GLY A 483 24.20 9.95 -14.10
C GLY A 483 24.86 9.00 -15.08
N ALA A 484 26.12 9.28 -15.46
CA ALA A 484 26.87 8.43 -16.37
C ALA A 484 27.19 7.07 -15.71
N GLY A 485 27.06 5.98 -16.48
CA GLY A 485 27.48 4.64 -16.07
C GLY A 485 26.38 3.74 -15.48
N ASN A 486 25.13 4.22 -15.39
CA ASN A 486 24.00 3.34 -15.08
C ASN A 486 23.65 2.50 -16.30
N SER A 487 23.74 1.19 -16.17
CA SER A 487 23.39 0.28 -17.26
C SER A 487 22.73 -1.00 -16.77
N MET A 488 22.05 -1.67 -17.69
CA MET A 488 21.50 -3.00 -17.51
C MET A 488 21.80 -3.83 -18.74
N THR A 489 22.37 -5.01 -18.53
CA THR A 489 22.82 -5.90 -19.60
C THR A 489 22.16 -7.26 -19.47
N THR A 490 21.67 -7.80 -20.58
CA THR A 490 21.17 -9.17 -20.64
C THR A 490 21.55 -9.82 -21.96
N SER A 491 21.37 -11.13 -22.06
CA SER A 491 21.50 -11.88 -23.30
C SER A 491 20.18 -12.56 -23.63
N PHE A 492 19.92 -12.70 -24.94
CA PHE A 492 18.74 -13.40 -25.46
C PHE A 492 19.13 -14.21 -26.70
N THR A 493 18.32 -15.19 -27.07
CA THR A 493 18.45 -15.92 -28.32
C THR A 493 17.24 -15.60 -29.20
N GLY A 494 17.48 -15.13 -30.42
CA GLY A 494 16.40 -14.75 -31.34
C GLY A 494 16.88 -13.93 -32.54
N THR A 495 15.96 -13.19 -33.14
CA THR A 495 16.15 -12.34 -34.32
C THR A 495 15.88 -10.86 -34.07
N SER A 496 15.17 -10.51 -33.01
CA SER A 496 14.96 -9.12 -32.60
C SER A 496 14.46 -9.06 -31.15
N PHE A 497 14.40 -7.84 -30.60
CA PHE A 497 13.71 -7.59 -29.34
C PHE A 497 13.04 -6.22 -29.35
N GLU A 498 12.05 -6.05 -28.48
CA GLU A 498 11.42 -4.78 -28.19
C GLU A 498 11.72 -4.37 -26.75
N LEU A 499 12.28 -3.17 -26.58
CA LEU A 499 12.49 -2.51 -25.29
C LEU A 499 11.18 -1.86 -24.84
N HIS A 500 10.80 -2.08 -23.59
CA HIS A 500 9.62 -1.50 -22.94
C HIS A 500 10.04 -0.50 -21.86
N TYR A 501 9.42 0.68 -21.82
CA TYR A 501 9.73 1.75 -20.89
C TYR A 501 8.52 2.64 -20.57
N ALA A 502 8.53 3.18 -19.35
CA ALA A 502 7.56 4.21 -18.97
C ALA A 502 8.03 5.58 -19.48
N SER A 503 7.15 6.27 -20.17
CA SER A 503 7.41 7.56 -20.80
C SER A 503 6.88 8.73 -19.96
N SER A 504 7.64 9.83 -19.89
CA SER A 504 7.19 11.10 -19.29
C SER A 504 8.03 12.25 -19.82
N LEU A 505 7.50 13.48 -19.81
CA LEU A 505 8.24 14.72 -20.12
C LEU A 505 9.55 14.86 -19.32
N ASN A 506 9.63 14.19 -18.17
CA ASN A 506 10.77 14.24 -17.25
C ASN A 506 11.77 13.09 -17.44
N THR A 507 11.45 12.10 -18.30
CA THR A 507 12.36 10.99 -18.57
C THR A 507 13.43 11.35 -19.61
N GLY A 508 14.46 10.52 -19.66
CA GLY A 508 15.68 10.77 -20.41
C GLY A 508 15.79 10.09 -21.77
N THR A 509 17.04 9.75 -22.11
CA THR A 509 17.41 8.99 -23.30
C THR A 509 18.22 7.79 -22.84
N ILE A 510 17.85 6.62 -23.35
CA ILE A 510 18.57 5.38 -23.14
C ILE A 510 19.31 5.01 -24.42
N THR A 511 20.57 4.61 -24.28
CA THR A 511 21.36 4.10 -25.41
C THR A 511 21.31 2.58 -25.38
N VAL A 512 20.95 1.98 -26.52
CA VAL A 512 20.84 0.54 -26.72
C VAL A 512 22.01 0.05 -27.57
N SER A 513 22.89 -0.79 -27.02
CA SER A 513 23.98 -1.45 -27.75
C SER A 513 23.70 -2.94 -27.84
N VAL A 514 23.93 -3.53 -29.02
CA VAL A 514 23.81 -4.97 -29.28
C VAL A 514 25.18 -5.51 -29.65
N ASP A 515 25.58 -6.60 -29.00
CA ASP A 515 26.86 -7.32 -29.21
C ASP A 515 28.11 -6.42 -29.10
N GLY A 516 28.04 -5.39 -28.23
CA GLY A 516 29.11 -4.41 -28.07
C GLY A 516 29.27 -3.44 -29.25
N GLY A 517 28.33 -3.47 -30.21
CA GLY A 517 28.26 -2.55 -31.34
C GLY A 517 27.89 -1.12 -30.94
N PRO A 518 27.82 -0.20 -31.92
CA PRO A 518 27.48 1.20 -31.67
C PRO A 518 26.11 1.34 -31.02
N GLY A 519 26.02 2.22 -30.03
CA GLY A 519 24.79 2.47 -29.30
C GLY A 519 23.77 3.28 -30.12
N THR A 520 22.51 2.83 -30.13
CA THR A 520 21.38 3.55 -30.70
C THR A 520 20.66 4.34 -29.61
N PRO A 521 20.55 5.69 -29.71
CA PRO A 521 19.82 6.48 -28.73
C PRO A 521 18.30 6.33 -28.91
N VAL A 522 17.60 6.08 -27.81
CA VAL A 522 16.15 5.96 -27.72
C VAL A 522 15.65 7.01 -26.73
N ALA A 523 14.90 8.00 -27.22
CA ALA A 523 14.29 9.01 -26.38
C ALA A 523 13.07 8.41 -25.67
N THR A 524 13.08 8.37 -24.34
CA THR A 524 11.95 7.85 -23.56
C THR A 524 10.96 8.96 -23.16
N ALA A 525 11.30 10.22 -23.46
CA ALA A 525 10.44 11.35 -23.18
C ALA A 525 9.17 11.34 -24.06
N GLY A 526 8.01 11.46 -23.43
CA GLY A 526 6.71 11.49 -24.09
C GLY A 526 5.59 11.87 -23.11
N GLY A 527 4.42 12.22 -23.64
CA GLY A 527 3.21 12.40 -22.82
C GLY A 527 3.24 13.56 -21.83
N GLY A 528 2.72 13.32 -20.62
CA GLY A 528 2.62 14.29 -19.52
C GLY A 528 3.78 14.20 -18.51
N SER A 529 3.68 14.95 -17.40
CA SER A 529 4.70 14.92 -16.32
C SER A 529 4.67 13.61 -15.52
N THR A 530 3.50 13.02 -15.32
CA THR A 530 3.31 11.69 -14.72
C THR A 530 3.72 10.61 -15.72
N PRO A 531 4.57 9.64 -15.33
CA PRO A 531 4.91 8.52 -16.21
C PRO A 531 3.68 7.71 -16.65
N SER A 532 3.67 7.36 -17.93
CA SER A 532 2.71 6.47 -18.59
C SER A 532 3.44 5.31 -19.24
N ASP A 533 2.92 4.10 -19.05
CA ASP A 533 3.50 2.88 -19.62
C ASP A 533 3.08 2.72 -21.10
N GLY A 534 3.71 1.78 -21.80
CA GLY A 534 3.48 1.53 -23.23
C GLY A 534 4.45 2.29 -24.16
N GLY A 535 5.51 2.88 -23.61
CA GLY A 535 6.63 3.33 -24.43
C GLY A 535 7.43 2.12 -24.91
N SER A 536 7.72 2.05 -26.21
CA SER A 536 8.57 0.98 -26.72
C SER A 536 9.48 1.38 -27.88
N TRP A 537 10.52 0.57 -28.07
CA TRP A 537 11.43 0.67 -29.21
C TRP A 537 11.84 -0.73 -29.65
N THR A 538 11.72 -1.02 -30.96
CA THR A 538 12.07 -2.32 -31.53
C THR A 538 13.46 -2.28 -32.16
N SER A 539 14.27 -3.30 -31.89
CA SER A 539 15.59 -3.44 -32.51
C SER A 539 15.49 -3.64 -34.03
N PRO A 540 16.52 -3.27 -34.80
CA PRO A 540 16.68 -3.81 -36.14
C PRO A 540 16.70 -5.34 -36.13
N ALA A 541 16.40 -5.97 -37.26
CA ALA A 541 16.53 -7.40 -37.42
C ALA A 541 17.99 -7.84 -37.26
N LEU A 542 18.21 -8.93 -36.53
CA LEU A 542 19.49 -9.54 -36.23
C LEU A 542 19.55 -10.94 -36.85
N PRO A 543 20.74 -11.44 -37.23
CA PRO A 543 20.90 -12.84 -37.59
C PRO A 543 20.47 -13.74 -36.44
N ARG A 544 19.71 -14.81 -36.70
CA ARG A 544 19.32 -15.75 -35.64
C ARG A 544 20.53 -16.23 -34.85
N GLY A 545 20.53 -15.99 -33.55
CA GLY A 545 21.63 -16.37 -32.67
C GLY A 545 21.44 -15.85 -31.25
N THR A 546 22.48 -16.03 -30.43
CA THR A 546 22.53 -15.43 -29.10
C THR A 546 23.17 -14.05 -29.19
N HIS A 547 22.49 -13.05 -28.66
CA HIS A 547 22.93 -11.66 -28.63
C HIS A 547 23.02 -11.15 -27.19
N THR A 548 23.87 -10.15 -26.99
CA THR A 548 23.94 -9.39 -25.74
C THR A 548 23.43 -7.98 -25.99
N VAL A 549 22.46 -7.53 -25.17
CA VAL A 549 21.96 -6.17 -25.18
C VAL A 549 22.43 -5.44 -23.92
N THR A 550 22.99 -4.25 -24.09
CA THR A 550 23.33 -3.33 -23.01
C THR A 550 22.53 -2.05 -23.18
N LEU A 551 21.71 -1.74 -22.19
CA LEU A 551 20.95 -0.50 -22.09
C LEU A 551 21.67 0.44 -21.13
N THR A 552 22.00 1.65 -21.56
CA THR A 552 22.77 2.63 -20.76
C THR A 552 22.03 3.95 -20.67
N ASN A 553 21.81 4.48 -19.47
CA ASN A 553 21.31 5.84 -19.32
C ASN A 553 22.46 6.82 -19.64
N THR A 554 22.33 7.53 -20.75
CA THR A 554 23.32 8.52 -21.22
C THR A 554 22.82 9.95 -21.04
N SER A 555 21.66 10.13 -20.42
CA SER A 555 21.01 11.43 -20.27
C SER A 555 21.20 12.02 -18.87
N GLY A 556 20.97 13.33 -18.76
CA GLY A 556 20.90 14.02 -17.46
C GLY A 556 19.58 13.80 -16.69
N ARG A 557 18.78 12.80 -17.07
CA ARG A 557 17.43 12.53 -16.52
C ARG A 557 17.27 11.05 -16.19
N THR A 558 16.29 10.72 -15.34
CA THR A 558 15.97 9.31 -15.03
C THR A 558 15.34 8.63 -16.24
N VAL A 559 15.66 7.35 -16.43
CA VAL A 559 14.96 6.45 -17.37
C VAL A 559 14.31 5.32 -16.60
N LEU A 560 13.09 4.94 -17.00
CA LEU A 560 12.28 3.90 -16.37
C LEU A 560 12.14 2.72 -17.36
N VAL A 561 12.94 1.68 -17.19
CA VAL A 561 12.91 0.49 -18.08
C VAL A 561 12.07 -0.61 -17.47
N GLU A 562 11.12 -1.14 -18.22
CA GLU A 562 10.19 -2.17 -17.76
C GLU A 562 10.72 -3.58 -18.06
N GLY A 563 11.38 -3.76 -19.21
CA GLY A 563 11.90 -5.05 -19.65
C GLY A 563 12.12 -5.10 -21.15
N ILE A 564 12.31 -6.31 -21.68
CA ILE A 564 12.37 -6.56 -23.13
C ILE A 564 11.44 -7.70 -23.52
N SER A 565 10.86 -7.65 -24.71
CA SER A 565 10.19 -8.78 -25.36
C SER A 565 11.11 -9.33 -26.45
N VAL A 566 11.39 -10.63 -26.41
CA VAL A 566 12.32 -11.29 -27.33
C VAL A 566 11.55 -12.02 -28.41
N TYR A 567 11.97 -11.85 -29.66
CA TYR A 567 11.37 -12.47 -30.84
C TYR A 567 12.38 -13.36 -31.59
N ASP A 568 11.90 -14.46 -32.17
CA ASP A 568 12.62 -15.34 -33.11
C ASP A 568 11.70 -15.72 -34.27
N GLY A 569 11.47 -14.75 -35.17
CA GLY A 569 10.57 -14.86 -36.31
C GLY A 569 9.08 -14.75 -35.97
N ASP A 570 8.73 -14.53 -34.69
CA ASP A 570 7.36 -14.42 -34.20
C ASP A 570 6.85 -12.98 -34.04
N GLU A 571 7.50 -12.00 -34.68
CA GLU A 571 7.11 -10.59 -34.63
C GLU A 571 5.69 -10.35 -35.19
N ALA A 572 5.31 -11.10 -36.23
CA ALA A 572 4.04 -10.92 -36.95
C ALA A 572 3.15 -12.18 -37.01
N ALA A 573 3.64 -13.33 -36.53
CA ALA A 573 2.92 -14.61 -36.55
C ALA A 573 3.43 -15.56 -35.47
N GLY A 574 2.59 -16.47 -34.99
CA GLY A 574 2.97 -17.40 -33.92
C GLY A 574 2.46 -16.99 -32.54
N VAL A 575 2.93 -17.65 -31.49
CA VAL A 575 2.44 -17.51 -30.13
C VAL A 575 3.48 -16.80 -29.27
N ARG A 576 3.03 -15.73 -28.61
CA ARG A 576 3.84 -14.88 -27.73
C ARG A 576 3.17 -14.74 -26.36
N LEU A 577 3.99 -14.59 -25.32
CA LEU A 577 3.50 -14.47 -23.96
C LEU A 577 4.28 -13.44 -23.15
N TRP A 578 3.53 -12.60 -22.45
CA TRP A 578 4.01 -11.62 -21.49
C TRP A 578 3.62 -12.01 -20.08
N GLU A 579 4.62 -12.12 -19.21
CA GLU A 579 4.41 -12.40 -17.79
C GLU A 579 4.41 -11.09 -17.00
N ALA A 580 3.28 -10.80 -16.37
CA ALA A 580 2.95 -9.56 -15.70
C ALA A 580 2.57 -9.78 -14.22
N ALA A 581 3.07 -10.86 -13.64
CA ALA A 581 2.89 -11.23 -12.25
C ALA A 581 3.86 -10.50 -11.31
N HIS A 582 3.52 -10.50 -10.03
CA HIS A 582 4.36 -9.94 -8.98
C HIS A 582 4.25 -10.75 -7.69
N SER A 583 5.37 -11.27 -7.22
CA SER A 583 5.40 -12.10 -6.01
C SER A 583 4.91 -11.38 -4.77
N GLY A 584 3.98 -12.02 -4.07
CA GLY A 584 3.37 -11.50 -2.85
C GLY A 584 2.21 -10.54 -3.08
N TRP A 585 1.90 -10.18 -4.33
CA TRP A 585 0.83 -9.24 -4.62
C TRP A 585 -0.55 -9.88 -4.55
N GLN A 586 -1.48 -9.07 -4.09
CA GLN A 586 -2.91 -9.35 -4.03
C GLN A 586 -3.63 -8.79 -5.26
N ALA A 587 -4.87 -9.19 -5.51
CA ALA A 587 -5.74 -8.45 -6.43
C ALA A 587 -5.93 -6.99 -5.96
N GLU A 588 -5.85 -6.75 -4.65
CA GLU A 588 -5.86 -5.40 -4.08
C GLU A 588 -4.75 -4.50 -4.64
N ASP A 589 -3.52 -5.02 -4.76
CA ASP A 589 -2.38 -4.26 -5.27
C ASP A 589 -2.60 -3.81 -6.72
N TYR A 590 -3.11 -4.71 -7.55
CA TYR A 590 -3.44 -4.42 -8.94
C TYR A 590 -4.68 -3.54 -9.10
N ALA A 591 -5.55 -3.47 -8.10
CA ALA A 591 -6.75 -2.63 -8.11
C ALA A 591 -6.47 -1.19 -7.67
N ASN A 592 -5.68 -1.01 -6.60
CA ASN A 592 -5.71 0.22 -5.81
C ASN A 592 -4.39 0.98 -5.74
N ARG A 593 -3.27 0.38 -6.17
CA ARG A 593 -2.01 1.13 -6.22
C ARG A 593 -2.16 2.33 -7.15
N PRO A 594 -1.51 3.47 -6.85
CA PRO A 594 -1.62 4.67 -7.68
C PRO A 594 -1.24 4.45 -9.15
N THR A 595 -0.47 3.40 -9.42
CA THR A 595 0.01 3.02 -10.76
C THR A 595 -0.76 1.85 -11.39
N ALA A 596 -1.91 1.46 -10.83
CA ALA A 596 -2.75 0.39 -11.38
C ALA A 596 -3.20 0.69 -12.83
N ALA A 597 -3.53 1.96 -13.12
CA ALA A 597 -3.88 2.37 -14.48
C ALA A 597 -2.69 2.24 -15.45
N GLN A 598 -1.48 2.60 -15.01
CA GLN A 598 -0.25 2.44 -15.80
C GLN A 598 0.04 0.97 -16.07
N HIS A 599 -0.13 0.09 -15.09
CA HIS A 599 -0.04 -1.35 -15.32
C HIS A 599 -1.02 -1.82 -16.42
N GLY A 600 -2.26 -1.32 -16.38
CA GLY A 600 -3.25 -1.52 -17.44
C GLY A 600 -2.79 -1.02 -18.81
N GLN A 601 -2.13 0.15 -18.88
CA GLN A 601 -1.53 0.68 -20.10
C GLN A 601 -0.43 -0.24 -20.65
N ALA A 602 0.44 -0.79 -19.79
CA ALA A 602 1.46 -1.75 -20.19
C ALA A 602 0.85 -3.03 -20.78
N VAL A 603 -0.21 -3.54 -20.15
CA VAL A 603 -0.96 -4.71 -20.66
C VAL A 603 -1.64 -4.40 -21.98
N ALA A 604 -2.25 -3.22 -22.11
CA ALA A 604 -2.89 -2.79 -23.34
C ALA A 604 -1.90 -2.63 -24.50
N HIS A 605 -0.68 -2.15 -24.22
CA HIS A 605 0.40 -2.03 -25.21
C HIS A 605 0.86 -3.38 -25.78
N ALA A 606 0.81 -4.45 -24.97
CA ALA A 606 1.06 -5.81 -25.47
C ALA A 606 -0.05 -6.34 -26.41
N ALA A 607 -1.16 -5.60 -26.57
CA ALA A 607 -2.30 -5.93 -27.42
C ALA A 607 -2.77 -7.41 -27.30
N PRO A 608 -3.02 -7.92 -26.08
CA PRO A 608 -3.31 -9.32 -25.87
C PRO A 608 -4.61 -9.75 -26.53
N HIS A 609 -4.63 -11.00 -27.00
CA HIS A 609 -5.86 -11.70 -27.38
C HIS A 609 -6.45 -12.46 -26.18
N LEU A 610 -5.62 -12.78 -25.19
CA LEU A 610 -5.99 -13.41 -23.94
C LEU A 610 -5.24 -12.77 -22.76
N VAL A 611 -5.97 -12.40 -21.72
CA VAL A 611 -5.42 -12.06 -20.40
C VAL A 611 -5.81 -13.17 -19.42
N VAL A 612 -4.81 -13.85 -18.86
CA VAL A 612 -4.99 -14.84 -17.79
C VAL A 612 -4.79 -14.16 -16.45
N VAL A 613 -5.78 -14.21 -15.58
CA VAL A 613 -5.75 -13.62 -14.23
C VAL A 613 -5.74 -14.75 -13.20
N ALA A 614 -4.61 -14.90 -12.50
CA ALA A 614 -4.37 -15.99 -11.56
C ALA A 614 -3.86 -15.45 -10.22
N LEU A 615 -4.82 -14.98 -9.39
CA LEU A 615 -4.62 -14.25 -8.13
C LEU A 615 -5.47 -14.87 -7.00
N GLY A 616 -5.29 -14.37 -5.77
CA GLY A 616 -6.12 -14.75 -4.61
C GLY A 616 -5.34 -15.43 -3.48
N TYR A 617 -4.19 -16.05 -3.76
CA TYR A 617 -3.38 -16.72 -2.73
C TYR A 617 -2.88 -15.78 -1.64
N ASN A 618 -2.49 -14.56 -2.01
CA ASN A 618 -2.05 -13.55 -1.05
C ASN A 618 -3.23 -12.82 -0.42
N ASP A 619 -4.30 -12.60 -1.18
CA ASP A 619 -5.54 -11.98 -0.70
C ASP A 619 -6.17 -12.76 0.46
N VAL A 620 -6.25 -14.09 0.35
CA VAL A 620 -6.84 -14.95 1.40
C VAL A 620 -6.02 -14.94 2.69
N VAL A 621 -4.69 -14.77 2.59
CA VAL A 621 -3.80 -14.67 3.76
C VAL A 621 -3.72 -13.25 4.31
N ALA A 622 -3.92 -12.24 3.48
CA ALA A 622 -4.13 -10.86 3.92
C ALA A 622 -5.46 -10.71 4.70
N GLY A 623 -6.31 -11.73 4.70
CA GLY A 623 -7.54 -11.77 5.47
C GLY A 623 -8.67 -10.94 4.85
N PHE A 624 -8.58 -10.64 3.56
CA PHE A 624 -9.68 -9.99 2.86
C PHE A 624 -10.92 -10.89 2.88
N THR A 625 -12.09 -10.27 2.96
CA THR A 625 -13.35 -11.00 2.79
C THR A 625 -13.55 -11.35 1.32
N ALA A 626 -14.34 -12.38 1.04
CA ALA A 626 -14.78 -12.71 -0.32
C ALA A 626 -15.41 -11.50 -1.04
N ALA A 627 -16.11 -10.62 -0.33
CA ALA A 627 -16.66 -9.39 -0.89
C ALA A 627 -15.55 -8.39 -1.31
N GLN A 628 -14.56 -8.15 -0.46
CA GLN A 628 -13.43 -7.28 -0.82
C GLN A 628 -12.62 -7.84 -1.98
N PHE A 629 -12.37 -9.16 -1.98
CA PHE A 629 -11.68 -9.82 -3.09
C PHE A 629 -12.46 -9.68 -4.41
N ARG A 630 -13.80 -9.76 -4.38
CA ARG A 630 -14.67 -9.49 -5.54
C ARG A 630 -14.43 -8.10 -6.10
N ASP A 631 -14.42 -7.08 -5.25
CA ASP A 631 -14.23 -5.69 -5.64
C ASP A 631 -12.85 -5.47 -6.25
N TYR A 632 -11.81 -6.03 -5.62
CA TYR A 632 -10.43 -5.91 -6.10
C TYR A 632 -10.19 -6.67 -7.40
N LEU A 633 -10.70 -7.89 -7.53
CA LEU A 633 -10.59 -8.66 -8.76
C LEU A 633 -11.35 -7.96 -9.92
N THR A 634 -12.53 -7.43 -9.64
CA THR A 634 -13.34 -6.65 -10.59
C THR A 634 -12.58 -5.40 -11.06
N ALA A 635 -12.01 -4.63 -10.13
CA ALA A 635 -11.24 -3.43 -10.46
C ALA A 635 -9.95 -3.76 -11.21
N THR A 636 -9.24 -4.81 -10.82
CA THR A 636 -8.05 -5.31 -11.52
C THR A 636 -8.39 -5.64 -12.97
N ILE A 637 -9.41 -6.45 -13.23
CA ILE A 637 -9.85 -6.79 -14.59
C ILE A 637 -10.27 -5.52 -15.36
N GLY A 638 -10.90 -4.56 -14.68
CA GLY A 638 -11.22 -3.26 -15.26
C GLY A 638 -10.00 -2.49 -15.78
N HIS A 639 -8.89 -2.46 -15.02
CA HIS A 639 -7.65 -1.80 -15.46
C HIS A 639 -6.96 -2.55 -16.61
N LEU A 640 -7.04 -3.89 -16.62
CA LEU A 640 -6.42 -4.73 -17.64
C LEU A 640 -7.11 -4.66 -19.00
N ARG A 641 -8.33 -4.10 -19.05
CA ARG A 641 -9.11 -3.92 -20.25
C ARG A 641 -9.12 -2.45 -20.64
N SER A 642 -8.32 -2.09 -21.65
CA SER A 642 -8.34 -0.75 -22.22
C SER A 642 -8.98 -0.77 -23.61
N PRO A 643 -10.11 -0.08 -23.83
CA PRO A 643 -10.73 0.02 -25.15
C PRO A 643 -9.95 0.95 -26.11
N GLU A 644 -8.92 1.66 -25.63
CA GLU A 644 -8.24 2.71 -26.39
C GLU A 644 -7.06 2.21 -27.26
N VAL A 645 -6.57 0.97 -27.04
CA VAL A 645 -5.30 0.48 -27.63
C VAL A 645 -5.46 -0.78 -28.51
N GLY A 646 -6.64 -1.40 -28.56
CA GLY A 646 -6.88 -2.59 -29.39
C GLY A 646 -8.23 -3.26 -29.15
N PRO A 647 -8.53 -4.40 -29.82
CA PRO A 647 -9.72 -5.18 -29.53
C PRO A 647 -9.68 -5.72 -28.09
N ASP A 648 -10.84 -5.77 -27.44
CA ASP A 648 -10.97 -6.24 -26.06
C ASP A 648 -10.52 -7.71 -25.94
N PRO A 649 -9.55 -8.02 -25.06
CA PRO A 649 -9.04 -9.37 -24.92
C PRO A 649 -10.10 -10.32 -24.35
N SER A 650 -9.97 -11.62 -24.66
CA SER A 650 -10.60 -12.64 -23.84
C SER A 650 -9.96 -12.63 -22.43
N VAL A 651 -10.76 -12.78 -21.39
CA VAL A 651 -10.26 -12.87 -20.01
C VAL A 651 -10.53 -14.27 -19.47
N LEU A 652 -9.47 -14.90 -18.93
CA LEU A 652 -9.55 -16.16 -18.22
C LEU A 652 -9.16 -15.97 -16.76
N ILE A 653 -10.12 -16.13 -15.85
CA ILE A 653 -9.87 -16.18 -14.41
C ILE A 653 -9.52 -17.62 -14.02
N VAL A 654 -8.42 -17.80 -13.30
CA VAL A 654 -7.93 -19.13 -12.88
C VAL A 654 -8.02 -19.25 -11.36
N GLY A 655 -8.83 -20.19 -10.89
CA GLY A 655 -8.82 -20.61 -9.48
C GLY A 655 -7.77 -21.68 -9.26
N TYR A 656 -6.66 -21.34 -8.61
CA TYR A 656 -5.61 -22.32 -8.29
C TYR A 656 -6.13 -23.47 -7.40
N PRO A 657 -5.43 -24.63 -7.39
CA PRO A 657 -5.44 -25.55 -6.27
C PRO A 657 -5.28 -24.80 -4.93
N PRO A 658 -5.86 -25.26 -3.81
CA PRO A 658 -5.68 -24.57 -2.53
C PRO A 658 -4.24 -24.65 -2.05
N ARG A 659 -3.70 -23.53 -1.56
CA ARG A 659 -2.58 -23.57 -0.60
C ARG A 659 -3.01 -24.32 0.66
N THR A 660 -2.10 -25.07 1.27
CA THR A 660 -2.42 -26.02 2.35
C THR A 660 -2.17 -25.48 3.76
N ASP A 661 -1.71 -24.24 3.86
CA ASP A 661 -1.58 -23.48 5.11
C ASP A 661 -2.80 -22.59 5.43
N VAL A 662 -3.82 -22.57 4.57
CA VAL A 662 -5.11 -21.92 4.82
C VAL A 662 -6.24 -22.94 4.93
N PRO A 663 -7.32 -22.66 5.69
CA PRO A 663 -8.49 -23.54 5.72
C PRO A 663 -9.10 -23.71 4.33
N ALA A 664 -9.38 -24.95 3.92
CA ALA A 664 -9.96 -25.25 2.60
C ALA A 664 -11.28 -24.49 2.34
N ALA A 665 -12.11 -24.32 3.37
CA ALA A 665 -13.36 -23.55 3.25
C ALA A 665 -13.13 -22.06 2.92
N ALA A 666 -12.04 -21.46 3.42
CA ALA A 666 -11.69 -20.08 3.11
C ALA A 666 -11.28 -19.95 1.63
N TRP A 667 -10.48 -20.89 1.12
CA TRP A 667 -10.14 -20.92 -0.31
C TRP A 667 -11.36 -21.16 -1.21
N GLN A 668 -12.26 -22.07 -0.81
CA GLN A 668 -13.46 -22.36 -1.59
C GLN A 668 -14.36 -21.12 -1.76
N ALA A 669 -14.44 -20.25 -0.74
CA ALA A 669 -15.18 -18.98 -0.85
C ALA A 669 -14.56 -18.03 -1.89
N TYR A 670 -13.23 -18.06 -2.05
CA TYR A 670 -12.52 -17.28 -3.08
C TYR A 670 -12.76 -17.86 -4.47
N VAL A 671 -12.67 -19.18 -4.63
CA VAL A 671 -12.96 -19.87 -5.90
C VAL A 671 -14.39 -19.57 -6.35
N GLN A 672 -15.36 -19.61 -5.43
CA GLN A 672 -16.75 -19.21 -5.74
C GLN A 672 -16.84 -17.73 -6.15
N THR A 673 -16.11 -16.85 -5.47
CA THR A 673 -16.08 -15.42 -5.83
C THR A 673 -15.50 -15.19 -7.23
N MET A 674 -14.45 -15.93 -7.62
CA MET A 674 -13.90 -15.87 -8.98
C MET A 674 -14.91 -16.32 -10.02
N ALA A 675 -15.64 -17.40 -9.75
CA ALA A 675 -16.72 -17.89 -10.61
C ALA A 675 -17.83 -16.84 -10.76
N ASP A 676 -18.24 -16.21 -9.65
CA ASP A 676 -19.26 -15.16 -9.64
C ASP A 676 -18.83 -13.94 -10.48
N VAL A 677 -17.58 -13.47 -10.32
CA VAL A 677 -17.03 -12.35 -11.10
C VAL A 677 -16.98 -12.70 -12.58
N ALA A 678 -16.50 -13.90 -12.92
CA ALA A 678 -16.46 -14.35 -14.29
C ALA A 678 -17.86 -14.38 -14.93
N ALA A 679 -18.85 -14.95 -14.23
CA ALA A 679 -20.23 -14.99 -14.70
C ALA A 679 -20.85 -13.59 -14.84
N ALA A 680 -20.62 -12.70 -13.87
CA ALA A 680 -21.18 -11.35 -13.87
C ALA A 680 -20.60 -10.46 -14.98
N GLN A 681 -19.33 -10.67 -15.37
CA GLN A 681 -18.62 -9.87 -16.37
C GLN A 681 -18.49 -10.54 -17.73
N GLY A 682 -18.97 -11.77 -17.89
CA GLY A 682 -18.89 -12.54 -19.14
C GLY A 682 -17.48 -13.03 -19.46
N HIS A 683 -16.68 -13.35 -18.44
CA HIS A 683 -15.32 -13.88 -18.58
C HIS A 683 -15.30 -15.40 -18.44
N ALA A 684 -14.23 -16.03 -18.93
CA ALA A 684 -14.03 -17.46 -18.75
C ALA A 684 -13.48 -17.74 -17.36
N PHE A 685 -13.90 -18.86 -16.77
CA PHE A 685 -13.39 -19.32 -15.48
C PHE A 685 -12.90 -20.76 -15.57
N ALA A 686 -11.64 -20.98 -15.21
CA ALA A 686 -11.05 -22.29 -15.02
C ALA A 686 -10.91 -22.59 -13.52
N ASP A 687 -11.81 -23.43 -13.00
CA ASP A 687 -11.69 -23.97 -11.65
C ASP A 687 -10.67 -25.12 -11.63
N LEU A 688 -9.49 -24.85 -11.09
CA LEU A 688 -8.42 -25.84 -10.91
C LEU A 688 -8.26 -26.22 -9.44
N SER A 689 -9.18 -25.81 -8.57
CA SER A 689 -9.09 -26.04 -7.12
C SER A 689 -9.08 -27.51 -6.72
N ALA A 690 -9.67 -28.38 -7.56
CA ALA A 690 -9.80 -29.81 -7.33
C ALA A 690 -8.81 -30.67 -8.14
N LEU A 691 -7.69 -30.11 -8.61
CA LEU A 691 -6.67 -30.91 -9.31
C LEU A 691 -6.11 -32.01 -8.38
N PRO A 692 -6.24 -33.30 -8.77
CA PRO A 692 -5.77 -34.41 -7.94
C PRO A 692 -4.24 -34.46 -7.89
N ASP A 693 -3.71 -34.93 -6.75
CA ASP A 693 -2.28 -35.12 -6.51
C ASP A 693 -1.44 -33.88 -6.85
N PHE A 694 -1.98 -32.69 -6.54
CA PHE A 694 -1.31 -31.43 -6.85
C PHE A 694 0.02 -31.32 -6.11
N GLY A 695 1.10 -31.14 -6.87
CA GLY A 695 2.45 -31.09 -6.33
C GLY A 695 2.71 -29.79 -5.56
N MET A 696 2.29 -29.71 -4.30
CA MET A 696 2.56 -28.59 -3.39
C MET A 696 3.92 -28.73 -2.71
N SER A 697 4.65 -27.62 -2.57
CA SER A 697 5.95 -27.62 -1.89
C SER A 697 5.81 -27.75 -0.36
N ALA A 698 6.94 -28.01 0.32
CA ALA A 698 6.99 -28.12 1.77
C ALA A 698 6.59 -26.83 2.51
N ASP A 699 6.67 -25.67 1.84
CA ASP A 699 6.22 -24.40 2.41
C ASP A 699 4.70 -24.27 2.49
N ARG A 700 3.97 -25.22 1.89
CA ARG A 700 2.50 -25.32 1.85
C ARG A 700 1.80 -24.22 1.04
N VAL A 701 2.57 -23.37 0.35
CA VAL A 701 2.06 -22.22 -0.41
C VAL A 701 2.31 -22.40 -1.90
N HIS A 702 3.56 -22.67 -2.28
CA HIS A 702 3.96 -22.67 -3.69
C HIS A 702 3.92 -24.08 -4.28
N PRO A 703 3.55 -24.22 -5.56
CA PRO A 703 3.69 -25.49 -6.25
C PRO A 703 5.17 -25.87 -6.47
N THR A 704 5.44 -27.16 -6.44
CA THR A 704 6.67 -27.75 -6.99
C THR A 704 6.69 -27.64 -8.52
N ALA A 705 7.82 -27.96 -9.16
CA ALA A 705 7.92 -28.04 -10.61
C ALA A 705 6.88 -29.00 -11.25
N ALA A 706 6.50 -30.07 -10.54
CA ALA A 706 5.41 -30.96 -10.94
C ALA A 706 4.05 -30.25 -10.87
N GLY A 707 3.78 -29.53 -9.77
CA GLY A 707 2.58 -28.69 -9.64
C GLY A 707 2.45 -27.62 -10.72
N HIS A 708 3.55 -26.95 -11.07
CA HIS A 708 3.58 -26.02 -12.20
C HIS A 708 3.29 -26.69 -13.55
N THR A 709 3.72 -27.94 -13.73
CA THR A 709 3.40 -28.72 -14.93
C THR A 709 1.89 -29.04 -14.98
N GLN A 710 1.32 -29.50 -13.85
CA GLN A 710 -0.11 -29.78 -13.74
C GLN A 710 -0.97 -28.54 -14.01
N LEU A 711 -0.57 -27.35 -13.51
CA LEU A 711 -1.25 -26.09 -13.81
C LEU A 711 -1.23 -25.77 -15.31
N ALA A 712 -0.06 -25.83 -15.94
CA ALA A 712 0.09 -25.51 -17.35
C ALA A 712 -0.76 -26.44 -18.24
N GLU A 713 -0.74 -27.75 -17.97
CA GLU A 713 -1.53 -28.74 -18.70
C GLU A 713 -3.03 -28.59 -18.47
N ALA A 714 -3.46 -28.20 -17.27
CA ALA A 714 -4.86 -27.97 -16.98
C ALA A 714 -5.39 -26.71 -17.69
N ILE A 715 -4.61 -25.62 -17.70
CA ILE A 715 -4.95 -24.39 -18.43
C ILE A 715 -4.94 -24.64 -19.95
N ASP A 716 -3.93 -25.34 -20.49
CA ASP A 716 -3.89 -25.71 -21.91
C ASP A 716 -5.12 -26.55 -22.31
N ARG A 717 -5.48 -27.58 -21.52
CA ARG A 717 -6.67 -28.39 -21.78
C ARG A 717 -7.95 -27.56 -21.76
N PHE A 718 -8.09 -26.63 -20.82
CA PHE A 718 -9.23 -25.73 -20.75
C PHE A 718 -9.31 -24.84 -22.01
N LEU A 719 -8.20 -24.22 -22.39
CA LEU A 719 -8.13 -23.36 -23.58
C LEU A 719 -8.34 -24.15 -24.89
N ALA A 720 -7.85 -25.38 -24.98
CA ALA A 720 -8.01 -26.24 -26.15
C ALA A 720 -9.48 -26.67 -26.35
N ALA A 721 -10.24 -26.81 -25.27
CA ALA A 721 -11.65 -27.20 -25.31
C ALA A 721 -12.61 -26.05 -25.70
N ALA A 722 -12.15 -24.81 -25.69
CA ALA A 722 -12.93 -23.61 -25.98
C ALA A 722 -13.23 -23.39 -27.46
#